data_AF-A0ABD6DHP5-F1
#
_entry.id   AF-A0ABD6DHP5-F1
#
_cell.length_a   1.000
_cell.length_b   1.000
_cell.length_c   1.000
_cell.angle_alpha   90.00
_cell.angle_beta   90.00
_cell.angle_gamma   90.00
#
_symmetry.space_group_name_H-M   'P 1'
#
loop_
_entity.id
_entity.type
_entity.pdbx_description
1 polymer ?
#
loop_
_entity_poly.entity_id
_entity_poly.type
_entity_poly.pdbx_seq_one_letter_code
_entity_poly.pdbx_strand_id
1 'polypeptide(L)'
;MSWGTRATALLALAVLVATVAGVGAATTAATATEAETTGEASVALERTGADSVDVTIDIENGSADLSNVTLTVAETGASTRVELEDGGLTDYEATTSVTALTNDSTDTDLSAATVTVTNDGTTIGEDSVDLRYAALDGASATFGDGALRLERVDLRGFAPGASVRATIGNTALTATYDAEGDALTVPTADLSALDRESLFADRQVRVVPNGTDNVTASTESVTVADAAESASVLVTSGDTVAIANPLLSVLDVETYHLDLTTESPDGQFVGPVEATDAGVELPRSALAASVNATLSVGDADGPRLLDGWESQYASEPVDVTVDRSYFAAERDGVSSVLVQRDGGVARYGVSWQDGHYAVENGTALPADQGVLLVVEADGERTVVSAQTVGGTVPGAPNTSTANQSDGNGGDGAATTTTTGTATNASVGGGFLPASYRLGDWLLLVAVALLCGIFGTVILAVVRFFAGAAGPNGDPTNPRGAAVVLGFGGLIGLIGCAGTAVLLLGFGEAIDLAFPLLIGVAVGGLAALAFAALLSWLDFWRFGEGAGTTTPDPVDVKVTLVDGNGHRIREDADVVAKPTRGAGSKTTRSTDSGVVSMSLLPGGWQLTAAVGTQQRTDQLDVEDGRLTGEQAQLAFPRPGVRVTITDKQDGEPIPGARVAVEPDEGDDATARTGRNGRASVTLPYAASTATVRVEHPKYHTASNDCSLADDGPLELNVALGRKTGRLSVTAEVDGVATEGLPVSIAPAGDDRYRVDERQGSRRTDGRGRVRASEVFVGDYVVGLDVAGSQSDLFRTRTTEVAIHEDEPTNVTVEASFEWTVPQATRDRVRRLRREVDGLSEQSGRDTAFPGYYGSVVSRLLDLVEALPQYGHLFATGEHRPDDVAEALLDAAEDGISRVNTAMTTKRNVDMFAACSDMASVDPRWDGDVLTHEAYFDYVDADVDSDLTGRIERTRSRIDDERGDLTEVEPATEMWEHARELFQETRREREPLAKAARALLVAGLLDAVEHGFDRRELRERMKRTVF
;
A
#
# COMPACT_ATOMS: atom_id res chain seq x y z
N MET A 1 -53.23 -23.38 -12.48
CA MET A 1 -53.53 -24.78 -12.88
C MET A 1 -52.26 -25.58 -12.58
N SER A 2 -52.28 -26.77 -11.98
CA SER A 2 -53.36 -27.51 -11.30
C SER A 2 -52.72 -28.48 -10.31
N TRP A 3 -53.32 -28.70 -9.14
CA TRP A 3 -52.88 -29.74 -8.20
C TRP A 3 -53.01 -31.15 -8.79
N GLY A 4 -52.17 -32.08 -8.32
CA GLY A 4 -52.46 -33.52 -8.32
C GLY A 4 -51.36 -34.44 -8.88
N THR A 5 -51.32 -35.65 -8.31
CA THR A 5 -50.68 -36.88 -8.84
C THR A 5 -49.20 -37.14 -8.51
N ARG A 6 -48.89 -37.33 -7.21
CA ARG A 6 -47.85 -38.28 -6.73
C ARG A 6 -48.31 -39.01 -5.46
N ALA A 7 -49.36 -39.81 -5.59
CA ALA A 7 -49.86 -40.72 -4.54
C ALA A 7 -50.07 -42.12 -5.15
N THR A 8 -49.01 -42.71 -5.74
CA THR A 8 -49.09 -43.99 -6.47
C THR A 8 -47.70 -44.63 -6.66
N ALA A 9 -46.98 -44.91 -5.56
CA ALA A 9 -45.65 -45.54 -5.61
C ALA A 9 -45.40 -46.61 -4.52
N LEU A 10 -46.42 -46.97 -3.73
CA LEU A 10 -46.26 -47.68 -2.45
C LEU A 10 -46.75 -49.14 -2.49
N LEU A 11 -46.77 -49.80 -3.66
CA LEU A 11 -47.34 -51.16 -3.77
C LEU A 11 -46.89 -51.97 -5.01
N ALA A 12 -45.58 -52.23 -5.16
CA ALA A 12 -45.05 -53.39 -5.91
C ALA A 12 -43.50 -53.54 -5.89
N LEU A 13 -42.89 -53.96 -4.77
CA LEU A 13 -41.75 -54.90 -4.86
C LEU A 13 -41.54 -55.71 -3.57
N ALA A 14 -41.93 -56.98 -3.62
CA ALA A 14 -41.53 -58.01 -2.68
C ALA A 14 -41.05 -59.24 -3.46
N VAL A 15 -40.37 -60.18 -2.78
CA VAL A 15 -39.83 -61.46 -3.29
C VAL A 15 -38.42 -61.41 -3.93
N LEU A 16 -37.43 -61.39 -3.03
CA LEU A 16 -36.42 -62.46 -2.83
C LEU A 16 -35.17 -62.59 -3.74
N VAL A 17 -34.08 -63.09 -3.11
CA VAL A 17 -32.84 -63.72 -3.62
C VAL A 17 -31.63 -62.79 -3.86
N ALA A 18 -30.40 -63.05 -3.38
CA ALA A 18 -29.87 -63.56 -2.08
C ALA A 18 -28.31 -63.67 -2.12
N THR A 19 -27.70 -63.94 -0.96
CA THR A 19 -26.34 -64.48 -0.72
C THR A 19 -25.09 -63.66 -1.10
N VAL A 20 -24.38 -63.18 -0.07
CA VAL A 20 -23.09 -63.76 0.40
C VAL A 20 -23.20 -63.94 1.93
N ALA A 21 -22.40 -64.81 2.57
CA ALA A 21 -22.50 -65.12 4.02
C ALA A 21 -21.12 -65.23 4.70
N GLY A 22 -21.02 -64.90 6.01
CA GLY A 22 -19.74 -64.62 6.69
C GLY A 22 -19.39 -65.36 8.00
N VAL A 23 -20.35 -65.85 8.80
CA VAL A 23 -20.17 -66.72 10.00
C VAL A 23 -19.26 -66.22 11.14
N GLY A 24 -19.87 -65.92 12.30
CA GLY A 24 -19.19 -65.87 13.61
C GLY A 24 -20.20 -66.11 14.74
N ALA A 25 -19.96 -67.09 15.63
CA ALA A 25 -20.97 -67.56 16.58
C ALA A 25 -20.49 -67.59 18.04
N ALA A 26 -21.33 -67.10 18.95
CA ALA A 26 -21.18 -67.28 20.40
C ALA A 26 -22.56 -67.54 21.02
N THR A 27 -22.76 -68.72 21.62
CA THR A 27 -24.02 -69.12 22.27
C THR A 27 -23.85 -69.24 23.79
N THR A 28 -24.59 -68.43 24.56
CA THR A 28 -24.89 -68.65 25.97
C THR A 28 -26.37 -68.40 26.21
N ALA A 29 -26.98 -69.11 27.16
CA ALA A 29 -28.44 -69.24 27.25
C ALA A 29 -28.98 -68.98 28.66
N ALA A 30 -30.31 -68.80 28.72
CA ALA A 30 -31.14 -68.42 29.87
C ALA A 30 -31.03 -66.93 30.27
N THR A 31 -32.11 -66.27 30.68
CA THR A 31 -33.39 -66.81 31.21
C THR A 31 -34.62 -66.33 30.42
N ALA A 32 -35.68 -67.14 30.41
CA ALA A 32 -36.96 -66.77 29.82
C ALA A 32 -37.79 -65.93 30.79
N THR A 33 -37.97 -64.67 30.47
CA THR A 33 -39.11 -63.85 30.90
C THR A 33 -40.14 -63.85 29.76
N GLU A 34 -41.35 -63.34 29.99
CA GLU A 34 -42.49 -63.52 29.08
C GLU A 34 -42.22 -62.92 27.70
N ALA A 35 -42.28 -63.77 26.67
CA ALA A 35 -42.14 -63.35 25.29
C ALA A 35 -43.46 -62.75 24.80
N GLU A 36 -43.61 -61.44 24.94
CA GLU A 36 -44.42 -60.69 23.98
C GLU A 36 -43.83 -60.94 22.58
N THR A 37 -44.71 -61.04 21.59
CA THR A 37 -44.27 -61.23 20.19
C THR A 37 -43.72 -59.91 19.69
N THR A 38 -42.39 -59.76 19.72
CA THR A 38 -41.70 -58.79 18.89
C THR A 38 -42.12 -59.03 17.44
N GLY A 39 -42.80 -58.06 16.85
CA GLY A 39 -43.03 -58.05 15.41
C GLY A 39 -41.70 -58.01 14.66
N GLU A 40 -41.74 -58.34 13.38
CA GLU A 40 -40.62 -57.99 12.50
C GLU A 40 -40.55 -56.46 12.47
N ALA A 41 -39.44 -55.91 12.97
CA ALA A 41 -39.22 -54.48 13.09
C ALA A 41 -38.20 -54.03 12.03
N SER A 42 -38.53 -52.99 11.29
CA SER A 42 -37.61 -52.33 10.37
C SER A 42 -37.02 -51.09 11.02
N VAL A 43 -35.69 -51.00 10.97
CA VAL A 43 -34.92 -49.79 11.30
C VAL A 43 -34.57 -49.10 9.99
N ALA A 44 -34.67 -47.79 9.95
CA ALA A 44 -34.09 -46.94 8.92
C ALA A 44 -33.26 -45.82 9.55
N LEU A 45 -32.14 -45.47 8.94
CA LEU A 45 -31.24 -44.39 9.37
C LEU A 45 -30.97 -43.43 8.22
N GLU A 46 -31.62 -42.26 8.21
CA GLU A 46 -31.44 -41.24 7.18
C GLU A 46 -30.65 -40.03 7.68
N ARG A 47 -29.65 -39.60 6.91
CA ARG A 47 -28.88 -38.38 7.22
C ARG A 47 -29.59 -37.13 6.70
N THR A 48 -30.46 -36.58 7.53
CA THR A 48 -31.29 -35.43 7.22
C THR A 48 -30.59 -34.08 7.43
N GLY A 49 -29.47 -34.05 8.17
CA GLY A 49 -28.70 -32.83 8.42
C GLY A 49 -27.18 -33.05 8.55
N ALA A 50 -26.46 -31.93 8.63
CA ALA A 50 -24.99 -31.93 8.66
C ALA A 50 -24.41 -32.60 9.91
N ASP A 51 -25.02 -32.40 11.07
CA ASP A 51 -24.78 -33.17 12.29
C ASP A 51 -26.10 -33.81 12.78
N SER A 52 -26.84 -34.46 11.86
CA SER A 52 -28.15 -35.04 12.20
C SER A 52 -28.44 -36.30 11.40
N VAL A 53 -28.70 -37.38 12.13
CA VAL A 53 -29.23 -38.66 11.65
C VAL A 53 -30.57 -38.88 12.32
N ASP A 54 -31.61 -39.05 11.51
CA ASP A 54 -32.93 -39.46 11.98
C ASP A 54 -33.02 -40.99 11.99
N VAL A 55 -33.62 -41.50 13.07
CA VAL A 55 -33.81 -42.91 13.38
C VAL A 55 -35.30 -43.19 13.31
N THR A 56 -35.72 -44.05 12.38
CA THR A 56 -37.11 -44.52 12.29
C THR A 56 -37.16 -46.00 12.62
N ILE A 57 -38.11 -46.40 13.47
CA ILE A 57 -38.34 -47.79 13.85
C ILE A 57 -39.84 -48.12 13.68
N ASP A 58 -40.15 -48.91 12.65
CA ASP A 58 -41.51 -49.41 12.39
C ASP A 58 -41.64 -50.86 12.86
N ILE A 59 -42.75 -51.20 13.53
CA ILE A 59 -43.01 -52.56 14.03
C ILE A 59 -44.23 -53.15 13.31
N GLU A 60 -44.02 -53.93 12.24
CA GLU A 60 -45.12 -54.39 11.35
C GLU A 60 -46.23 -55.21 12.06
N ASN A 61 -45.91 -55.87 13.17
CA ASN A 61 -46.88 -56.71 13.92
C ASN A 61 -46.61 -56.71 15.44
N GLY A 62 -46.85 -55.61 16.14
CA GLY A 62 -46.77 -55.60 17.61
C GLY A 62 -47.12 -54.27 18.26
N SER A 63 -46.72 -54.14 19.52
CA SER A 63 -46.57 -52.88 20.25
C SER A 63 -45.48 -53.11 21.29
N ALA A 64 -44.43 -52.30 21.31
CA ALA A 64 -43.33 -52.41 22.27
C ALA A 64 -43.10 -51.04 22.92
N ASP A 65 -42.84 -51.01 24.23
CA ASP A 65 -42.54 -49.78 24.99
C ASP A 65 -41.09 -49.34 24.71
N LEU A 66 -40.88 -48.70 23.56
CA LEU A 66 -39.59 -48.19 23.10
C LEU A 66 -39.36 -46.76 23.57
N SER A 67 -39.32 -46.52 24.88
CA SER A 67 -39.01 -45.20 25.43
C SER A 67 -37.60 -44.69 25.09
N ASN A 68 -36.67 -45.56 24.66
CA ASN A 68 -35.33 -45.22 24.20
C ASN A 68 -34.65 -46.44 23.56
N VAL A 69 -33.59 -46.18 22.78
CA VAL A 69 -32.71 -47.20 22.17
C VAL A 69 -31.23 -46.83 22.35
N THR A 70 -30.36 -47.83 22.27
CA THR A 70 -28.90 -47.64 22.18
C THR A 70 -28.43 -47.97 20.78
N LEU A 71 -27.89 -46.98 20.09
CA LEU A 71 -27.25 -47.09 18.78
C LEU A 71 -25.78 -47.49 18.98
N THR A 72 -25.23 -48.35 18.14
CA THR A 72 -23.81 -48.74 18.19
C THR A 72 -23.23 -48.87 16.79
N VAL A 73 -22.14 -48.16 16.51
CA VAL A 73 -21.41 -48.20 15.24
C VAL A 73 -20.45 -49.40 15.23
N ALA A 74 -20.62 -50.33 14.29
CA ALA A 74 -19.88 -51.58 14.25
C ALA A 74 -18.37 -51.40 13.98
N GLU A 75 -18.01 -50.37 13.21
CA GLU A 75 -16.65 -50.09 12.76
C GLU A 75 -15.77 -49.45 13.86
N THR A 76 -16.37 -48.76 14.82
CA THR A 76 -15.66 -47.98 15.87
C THR A 76 -15.97 -48.43 17.29
N GLY A 77 -17.09 -49.11 17.51
CA GLY A 77 -17.63 -49.39 18.84
C GLY A 77 -18.19 -48.17 19.57
N ALA A 78 -18.29 -47.01 18.90
CA ALA A 78 -18.98 -45.83 19.44
C ALA A 78 -20.46 -46.16 19.66
N SER A 79 -21.05 -45.66 20.75
CA SER A 79 -22.46 -45.91 21.08
C SER A 79 -23.07 -44.75 21.86
N THR A 80 -24.34 -44.47 21.58
CA THR A 80 -25.13 -43.43 22.24
C THR A 80 -26.53 -43.94 22.54
N ARG A 81 -27.21 -43.35 23.53
CA ARG A 81 -28.59 -43.66 23.90
C ARG A 81 -29.49 -42.51 23.48
N VAL A 82 -30.53 -42.82 22.71
CA VAL A 82 -31.46 -41.87 22.13
C VAL A 82 -32.85 -42.14 22.71
N GLU A 83 -33.54 -41.10 23.16
CA GLU A 83 -34.95 -41.16 23.58
C GLU A 83 -35.82 -41.04 22.33
N LEU A 84 -36.86 -41.86 22.22
CA LEU A 84 -37.74 -41.92 21.03
C LEU A 84 -39.03 -41.13 21.28
N GLU A 85 -39.48 -40.39 20.26
CA GLU A 85 -40.81 -39.80 20.24
C GLU A 85 -41.85 -40.81 19.75
N ASP A 86 -43.00 -40.87 20.43
CA ASP A 86 -44.14 -41.73 20.12
C ASP A 86 -44.94 -41.15 18.94
N GLY A 87 -44.60 -41.56 17.72
CA GLY A 87 -45.34 -41.24 16.50
C GLY A 87 -46.66 -42.01 16.39
N GLY A 88 -46.74 -43.17 17.04
CA GLY A 88 -47.94 -43.99 17.16
C GLY A 88 -47.65 -45.39 17.69
N LEU A 89 -48.70 -46.23 17.74
CA LEU A 89 -48.67 -47.57 18.37
C LEU A 89 -47.62 -48.56 17.80
N THR A 90 -47.00 -48.25 16.67
CA THR A 90 -46.05 -49.09 15.93
C THR A 90 -44.84 -48.34 15.39
N ASP A 91 -44.81 -47.00 15.48
CA ASP A 91 -43.97 -46.12 14.66
C ASP A 91 -43.23 -45.15 15.59
N TYR A 92 -41.88 -45.23 15.62
CA TYR A 92 -41.04 -44.43 16.52
C TYR A 92 -39.97 -43.64 15.75
N GLU A 93 -39.79 -42.37 16.12
CA GLU A 93 -38.84 -41.45 15.49
C GLU A 93 -37.92 -40.79 16.53
N ALA A 94 -36.65 -40.53 16.17
CA ALA A 94 -35.77 -39.62 16.91
C ALA A 94 -34.58 -39.11 16.08
N THR A 95 -34.11 -37.91 16.39
CA THR A 95 -32.88 -37.33 15.83
C THR A 95 -31.70 -37.54 16.80
N THR A 96 -30.54 -37.95 16.28
CA THR A 96 -29.26 -37.93 17.00
C THR A 96 -28.21 -37.17 16.19
N SER A 97 -27.18 -36.65 16.85
CA SER A 97 -26.02 -36.09 16.15
C SER A 97 -25.08 -37.19 15.63
N VAL A 98 -24.35 -36.87 14.56
CA VAL A 98 -23.26 -37.71 14.01
C VAL A 98 -22.07 -37.69 14.97
N THR A 99 -21.81 -36.54 15.60
CA THR A 99 -20.83 -36.39 16.69
C THR A 99 -21.09 -37.35 17.87
N ALA A 100 -22.35 -37.64 18.21
CA ALA A 100 -22.69 -38.62 19.25
C ALA A 100 -22.49 -40.09 18.80
N LEU A 101 -22.37 -40.34 17.50
CA LEU A 101 -22.11 -41.66 16.92
C LEU A 101 -20.63 -41.85 16.54
N THR A 102 -19.77 -40.84 16.68
CA THR A 102 -18.38 -40.89 16.20
C THR A 102 -17.40 -40.37 17.24
N ASN A 103 -16.38 -41.17 17.58
CA ASN A 103 -15.35 -40.74 18.53
C ASN A 103 -14.41 -39.72 17.88
N ASP A 104 -13.89 -38.77 18.68
CA ASP A 104 -13.02 -37.64 18.29
C ASP A 104 -11.66 -38.04 17.65
N SER A 105 -11.40 -39.32 17.36
CA SER A 105 -10.11 -39.84 16.90
C SER A 105 -10.23 -41.09 16.01
N THR A 106 -11.25 -41.12 15.14
CA THR A 106 -11.54 -42.30 14.30
C THR A 106 -11.15 -42.12 12.82
N ASP A 107 -9.91 -42.49 12.53
CA ASP A 107 -9.27 -42.66 11.20
C ASP A 107 -9.85 -43.79 10.32
N THR A 108 -11.09 -44.23 10.60
CA THR A 108 -11.77 -45.29 9.86
C THR A 108 -12.72 -44.66 8.85
N ASP A 109 -12.81 -45.17 7.62
CA ASP A 109 -13.82 -44.70 6.65
C ASP A 109 -15.24 -45.07 7.14
N LEU A 110 -16.06 -44.05 7.41
CA LEU A 110 -17.46 -44.20 7.85
C LEU A 110 -18.48 -43.73 6.80
N SER A 111 -18.08 -43.69 5.53
CA SER A 111 -18.95 -43.31 4.40
C SER A 111 -20.17 -44.22 4.17
N ALA A 112 -20.18 -45.40 4.78
CA ALA A 112 -21.32 -46.33 4.84
C ALA A 112 -21.20 -47.18 6.13
N ALA A 113 -21.22 -46.52 7.29
CA ALA A 113 -21.04 -47.16 8.59
C ALA A 113 -22.28 -47.97 9.01
N THR A 114 -22.05 -49.14 9.60
CA THR A 114 -23.10 -50.07 10.01
C THR A 114 -23.51 -49.78 11.45
N VAL A 115 -24.75 -49.34 11.66
CA VAL A 115 -25.25 -48.98 12.99
C VAL A 115 -26.27 -50.01 13.47
N THR A 116 -25.93 -50.73 14.53
CA THR A 116 -26.83 -51.66 15.20
C THR A 116 -27.69 -50.92 16.23
N VAL A 117 -29.00 -51.12 16.18
CA VAL A 117 -29.97 -50.53 17.12
C VAL A 117 -30.39 -51.59 18.13
N THR A 118 -30.32 -51.26 19.42
CA THR A 118 -30.62 -52.19 20.53
C THR A 118 -31.54 -51.56 21.57
N ASN A 119 -32.40 -52.36 22.20
CA ASN A 119 -33.11 -52.00 23.43
C ASN A 119 -32.81 -53.05 24.52
N ASP A 120 -32.45 -52.59 25.72
CA ASP A 120 -31.99 -53.40 26.87
C ASP A 120 -31.03 -54.56 26.50
N GLY A 121 -30.12 -54.30 25.54
CA GLY A 121 -29.12 -55.25 25.07
C GLY A 121 -29.61 -56.28 24.04
N THR A 122 -30.85 -56.17 23.56
CA THR A 122 -31.41 -56.97 22.46
C THR A 122 -31.41 -56.15 21.17
N THR A 123 -30.85 -56.69 20.08
CA THR A 123 -30.88 -56.04 18.75
C THR A 123 -32.31 -55.99 18.21
N ILE A 124 -32.72 -54.79 17.79
CA ILE A 124 -33.96 -54.53 17.05
C ILE A 124 -33.69 -54.68 15.55
N GLY A 125 -32.63 -54.04 15.06
CA GLY A 125 -32.21 -54.08 13.66
C GLY A 125 -30.84 -53.43 13.45
N GLU A 126 -30.42 -53.34 12.19
CA GLU A 126 -29.21 -52.66 11.75
C GLU A 126 -29.47 -51.99 10.39
N ASP A 127 -28.87 -50.83 10.16
CA ASP A 127 -28.89 -50.13 8.87
C ASP A 127 -27.54 -49.40 8.62
N SER A 128 -27.29 -48.98 7.38
CA SER A 128 -26.03 -48.37 6.96
C SER A 128 -26.20 -46.89 6.58
N VAL A 129 -25.48 -46.00 7.26
CA VAL A 129 -25.57 -44.53 7.06
C VAL A 129 -24.18 -43.90 6.97
N ASP A 130 -24.03 -42.82 6.22
CA ASP A 130 -22.79 -42.05 6.15
C ASP A 130 -22.61 -41.25 7.44
N LEU A 131 -21.65 -41.65 8.27
CA LEU A 131 -21.32 -40.99 9.55
C LEU A 131 -20.05 -40.13 9.48
N ARG A 132 -19.59 -39.75 8.28
CA ARG A 132 -18.48 -38.79 8.18
C ARG A 132 -18.88 -37.44 8.74
N TYR A 133 -17.99 -36.80 9.48
CA TYR A 133 -18.23 -35.49 10.08
C TYR A 133 -17.10 -34.55 9.72
N ALA A 134 -17.44 -33.32 9.36
CA ALA A 134 -16.48 -32.27 9.11
C ALA A 134 -16.99 -30.92 9.63
N ALA A 135 -16.30 -30.37 10.62
CA ALA A 135 -16.49 -29.01 11.12
C ALA A 135 -15.18 -28.23 11.09
N LEU A 136 -15.28 -26.93 10.91
CA LEU A 136 -14.14 -26.00 10.81
C LEU A 136 -14.07 -25.06 12.02
N ASP A 137 -14.66 -25.44 13.15
CA ASP A 137 -14.84 -24.56 14.32
C ASP A 137 -13.50 -24.16 14.96
N GLY A 138 -13.12 -22.88 14.81
CA GLY A 138 -11.82 -22.36 15.25
C GLY A 138 -10.64 -22.83 14.39
N ALA A 139 -10.89 -23.26 13.15
CA ALA A 139 -9.86 -23.71 12.22
C ALA A 139 -9.01 -22.53 11.71
N SER A 140 -7.73 -22.77 11.44
CA SER A 140 -6.80 -21.74 10.98
C SER A 140 -6.08 -22.16 9.69
N ALA A 141 -6.07 -21.28 8.70
CA ALA A 141 -5.29 -21.46 7.48
C ALA A 141 -3.82 -21.05 7.69
N THR A 142 -2.91 -21.91 7.25
CA THR A 142 -1.47 -21.64 7.14
C THR A 142 -0.98 -22.10 5.77
N PHE A 143 0.05 -21.44 5.21
CA PHE A 143 0.74 -21.98 4.03
C PHE A 143 2.07 -22.61 4.44
N GLY A 144 2.35 -23.81 3.93
CA GLY A 144 3.57 -24.56 4.20
C GLY A 144 3.74 -25.71 3.21
N ASP A 145 4.97 -26.13 2.95
CA ASP A 145 5.32 -27.25 2.06
C ASP A 145 4.73 -27.18 0.62
N GLY A 146 4.32 -26.01 0.16
CA GLY A 146 3.65 -25.81 -1.13
C GLY A 146 2.13 -26.09 -1.12
N ALA A 147 1.52 -26.19 0.05
CA ALA A 147 0.09 -26.35 0.27
C ALA A 147 -0.48 -25.26 1.20
N LEU A 148 -1.78 -25.01 1.07
CA LEU A 148 -2.61 -24.41 2.11
C LEU A 148 -3.02 -25.54 3.07
N ARG A 149 -2.63 -25.44 4.34
CA ARG A 149 -3.11 -26.31 5.42
C ARG A 149 -4.25 -25.59 6.16
N LEU A 150 -5.34 -26.30 6.42
CA LEU A 150 -6.35 -25.91 7.39
C LEU A 150 -6.10 -26.76 8.63
N GLU A 151 -5.66 -26.14 9.71
CA GLU A 151 -5.36 -26.77 11.00
C GLU A 151 -6.57 -26.69 11.94
N ARG A 152 -6.68 -27.65 12.87
CA ARG A 152 -7.80 -27.78 13.84
C ARG A 152 -9.16 -28.06 13.21
N VAL A 153 -9.19 -28.91 12.19
CA VAL A 153 -10.46 -29.37 11.58
C VAL A 153 -10.96 -30.59 12.35
N ASP A 154 -12.22 -30.57 12.82
CA ASP A 154 -12.84 -31.77 13.40
C ASP A 154 -13.28 -32.67 12.24
N LEU A 155 -12.48 -33.71 11.97
CA LEU A 155 -12.72 -34.72 10.94
C LEU A 155 -12.92 -36.09 11.58
N ARG A 156 -14.11 -36.66 11.39
CA ARG A 156 -14.46 -38.00 11.87
C ARG A 156 -14.88 -38.87 10.72
N GLY A 157 -14.47 -40.13 10.72
CA GLY A 157 -14.87 -41.08 9.71
C GLY A 157 -14.09 -41.01 8.39
N PHE A 158 -12.92 -40.38 8.37
CA PHE A 158 -12.05 -40.27 7.20
C PHE A 158 -10.81 -41.14 7.36
N ALA A 159 -10.44 -41.90 6.32
CA ALA A 159 -9.16 -42.60 6.31
C ALA A 159 -7.99 -41.61 6.08
N PRO A 160 -6.82 -41.80 6.72
CA PRO A 160 -5.64 -40.97 6.48
C PRO A 160 -5.24 -40.95 4.99
N GLY A 161 -4.99 -39.76 4.45
CA GLY A 161 -4.74 -39.57 3.03
C GLY A 161 -5.99 -39.65 2.14
N ALA A 162 -7.20 -39.70 2.70
CA ALA A 162 -8.43 -39.60 1.91
C ALA A 162 -8.55 -38.23 1.22
N SER A 163 -8.98 -38.25 -0.04
CA SER A 163 -9.34 -37.05 -0.78
C SER A 163 -10.69 -36.52 -0.27
N VAL A 164 -10.64 -35.43 0.49
CA VAL A 164 -11.81 -34.75 1.03
C VAL A 164 -12.14 -33.58 0.10
N ARG A 165 -13.30 -33.62 -0.55
CA ARG A 165 -13.75 -32.49 -1.38
C ARG A 165 -14.07 -31.29 -0.48
N ALA A 166 -13.49 -30.15 -0.79
CA ALA A 166 -13.80 -28.88 -0.14
C ALA A 166 -14.38 -27.88 -1.16
N THR A 167 -14.93 -26.77 -0.68
CA THR A 167 -15.30 -25.60 -1.49
C THR A 167 -14.81 -24.33 -0.83
N ILE A 168 -14.24 -23.41 -1.62
CA ILE A 168 -13.97 -22.03 -1.22
C ILE A 168 -14.99 -21.17 -1.97
N GLY A 169 -15.92 -20.57 -1.24
CA GLY A 169 -17.10 -19.95 -1.83
C GLY A 169 -17.93 -20.98 -2.61
N ASN A 170 -18.10 -20.76 -3.91
CA ASN A 170 -18.86 -21.67 -4.80
C ASN A 170 -17.97 -22.67 -5.57
N THR A 171 -16.64 -22.54 -5.50
CA THR A 171 -15.71 -23.32 -6.33
C THR A 171 -15.19 -24.52 -5.55
N ALA A 172 -15.26 -25.71 -6.16
CA ALA A 172 -14.88 -26.97 -5.52
C ALA A 172 -13.43 -27.37 -5.82
N LEU A 173 -12.74 -27.82 -4.78
CA LEU A 173 -11.34 -28.23 -4.76
C LEU A 173 -11.20 -29.59 -4.05
N THR A 174 -10.02 -30.21 -4.15
CA THR A 174 -9.68 -31.44 -3.44
C THR A 174 -8.68 -31.12 -2.34
N ALA A 175 -9.07 -31.33 -1.09
CA ALA A 175 -8.15 -31.42 0.04
C ALA A 175 -7.74 -32.87 0.28
N THR A 176 -6.64 -33.09 1.00
CA THR A 176 -6.21 -34.40 1.50
C THR A 176 -6.10 -34.35 3.02
N TYR A 177 -6.71 -35.31 3.71
CA TYR A 177 -6.67 -35.40 5.18
C TYR A 177 -5.30 -35.88 5.67
N ASP A 178 -4.65 -35.06 6.48
CA ASP A 178 -3.34 -35.27 7.11
C ASP A 178 -3.54 -35.58 8.60
N ALA A 179 -3.71 -36.87 8.90
CA ALA A 179 -4.03 -37.40 10.24
C ALA A 179 -2.85 -37.38 11.23
N GLU A 180 -1.65 -36.96 10.82
CA GLU A 180 -0.53 -36.74 11.75
C GLU A 180 -0.52 -35.29 12.30
N GLY A 181 -1.33 -34.39 11.71
CA GLY A 181 -1.44 -32.98 12.11
C GLY A 181 -2.88 -32.44 12.25
N ASP A 182 -3.89 -33.30 12.30
CA ASP A 182 -5.32 -32.94 12.39
C ASP A 182 -5.75 -31.85 11.37
N ALA A 183 -5.32 -32.02 10.12
CA ALA A 183 -5.36 -30.97 9.10
C ALA A 183 -5.93 -31.41 7.73
N LEU A 184 -6.49 -30.46 7.00
CA LEU A 184 -6.78 -30.59 5.56
C LEU A 184 -5.71 -29.87 4.74
N THR A 185 -5.09 -30.58 3.80
CA THR A 185 -4.04 -30.05 2.92
C THR A 185 -4.56 -29.83 1.51
N VAL A 186 -4.41 -28.62 0.96
CA VAL A 186 -4.81 -28.24 -0.40
C VAL A 186 -3.56 -27.79 -1.17
N PRO A 187 -3.13 -28.50 -2.22
CA PRO A 187 -1.98 -28.08 -3.03
C PRO A 187 -2.16 -26.69 -3.62
N THR A 188 -1.13 -25.84 -3.59
CA THR A 188 -1.16 -24.50 -4.24
C THR A 188 -1.53 -24.57 -5.72
N ALA A 189 -1.13 -25.64 -6.42
CA ALA A 189 -1.52 -25.89 -7.80
C ALA A 189 -3.05 -25.99 -8.00
N ASP A 190 -3.79 -26.56 -7.05
CA ASP A 190 -5.25 -26.71 -7.13
C ASP A 190 -5.98 -25.39 -6.81
N LEU A 191 -5.33 -24.46 -6.08
CA LEU A 191 -5.85 -23.11 -5.87
C LEU A 191 -5.90 -22.29 -7.16
N SER A 192 -5.11 -22.63 -8.19
CA SER A 192 -5.13 -21.95 -9.50
C SER A 192 -6.42 -22.18 -10.29
N ALA A 193 -7.25 -23.15 -9.87
CA ALA A 193 -8.59 -23.39 -10.41
C ALA A 193 -9.66 -22.49 -9.78
N LEU A 194 -9.34 -21.74 -8.72
CA LEU A 194 -10.23 -20.75 -8.13
C LEU A 194 -10.30 -19.49 -9.01
N ASP A 195 -11.47 -18.87 -9.06
CA ASP A 195 -11.58 -17.52 -9.59
C ASP A 195 -10.86 -16.53 -8.66
N ARG A 196 -10.35 -15.43 -9.25
CA ARG A 196 -9.58 -14.42 -8.50
C ARG A 196 -10.38 -13.77 -7.37
N GLU A 197 -11.70 -13.63 -7.47
CA GLU A 197 -12.52 -13.04 -6.40
C GLU A 197 -12.54 -13.97 -5.17
N SER A 198 -12.67 -15.29 -5.37
CA SER A 198 -12.69 -16.29 -4.30
C SER A 198 -11.35 -16.51 -3.58
N LEU A 199 -10.23 -15.96 -4.07
CA LEU A 199 -8.94 -15.95 -3.35
C LEU A 199 -8.80 -14.80 -2.35
N PHE A 200 -9.49 -13.68 -2.58
CA PHE A 200 -9.37 -12.45 -1.78
C PHE A 200 -10.63 -12.08 -1.00
N ALA A 201 -11.79 -12.64 -1.35
CA ALA A 201 -13.00 -12.47 -0.57
C ALA A 201 -12.97 -13.35 0.69
N ASP A 202 -13.54 -12.83 1.77
CA ASP A 202 -13.85 -13.57 3.00
C ASP A 202 -14.92 -14.63 2.69
N ARG A 203 -14.46 -15.83 2.30
CA ARG A 203 -15.31 -16.92 1.79
C ARG A 203 -15.43 -18.01 2.84
N GLN A 204 -16.65 -18.52 3.00
CA GLN A 204 -16.89 -19.76 3.71
C GLN A 204 -16.10 -20.90 3.04
N VAL A 205 -15.27 -21.57 3.84
CA VAL A 205 -14.73 -22.88 3.46
C VAL A 205 -15.78 -23.91 3.89
N ARG A 206 -16.04 -24.90 3.04
CA ARG A 206 -16.91 -26.03 3.39
C ARG A 206 -16.25 -27.34 3.01
N VAL A 207 -16.54 -28.38 3.77
CA VAL A 207 -15.97 -29.72 3.60
C VAL A 207 -17.13 -30.66 3.24
N VAL A 208 -17.21 -31.03 1.96
CA VAL A 208 -18.38 -31.64 1.32
C VAL A 208 -18.04 -33.04 0.78
N PRO A 209 -17.82 -34.04 1.66
CA PRO A 209 -17.48 -35.39 1.24
C PRO A 209 -18.52 -35.96 0.27
N ASN A 210 -18.03 -36.67 -0.74
CA ASN A 210 -18.78 -37.23 -1.89
C ASN A 210 -19.67 -36.24 -2.69
N GLY A 211 -19.74 -34.95 -2.33
CA GLY A 211 -20.60 -33.97 -2.98
C GLY A 211 -22.05 -33.93 -2.47
N THR A 212 -22.31 -34.41 -1.25
CA THR A 212 -23.57 -34.20 -0.53
C THR A 212 -23.43 -33.06 0.47
N ASP A 213 -24.23 -32.00 0.31
CA ASP A 213 -24.15 -30.79 1.16
C ASP A 213 -24.51 -31.05 2.63
N ASN A 214 -25.22 -32.14 2.92
CA ASN A 214 -25.69 -32.57 4.25
C ASN A 214 -24.57 -33.10 5.19
N VAL A 215 -23.33 -32.60 5.10
CA VAL A 215 -22.20 -33.14 5.89
C VAL A 215 -21.29 -32.08 6.53
N THR A 216 -21.30 -30.83 6.06
CA THR A 216 -20.51 -29.76 6.69
C THR A 216 -21.29 -29.13 7.85
N ALA A 217 -20.88 -29.40 9.10
CA ALA A 217 -21.65 -29.01 10.28
C ALA A 217 -21.57 -27.51 10.62
N SER A 218 -20.45 -26.86 10.28
CA SER A 218 -20.26 -25.43 10.46
C SER A 218 -19.68 -24.77 9.22
N THR A 219 -19.85 -23.44 9.12
CA THR A 219 -19.42 -22.65 7.97
C THR A 219 -18.62 -21.43 8.43
N GLU A 220 -17.43 -21.67 9.00
CA GLU A 220 -16.46 -20.59 9.20
C GLU A 220 -15.95 -20.08 7.84
N SER A 221 -15.61 -18.79 7.80
CA SER A 221 -14.92 -18.18 6.68
C SER A 221 -13.43 -18.08 6.98
N VAL A 222 -12.62 -18.32 5.95
CA VAL A 222 -11.16 -18.37 6.09
C VAL A 222 -10.55 -17.73 4.86
N THR A 223 -10.02 -16.52 5.01
CA THR A 223 -9.42 -15.78 3.91
C THR A 223 -8.11 -16.44 3.47
N VAL A 224 -8.04 -16.84 2.21
CA VAL A 224 -6.81 -17.40 1.63
C VAL A 224 -5.72 -16.31 1.50
N ALA A 225 -6.12 -15.06 1.31
CA ALA A 225 -5.22 -13.89 1.31
C ALA A 225 -4.50 -13.71 2.65
N ASP A 226 -5.22 -13.60 3.78
CA ASP A 226 -4.64 -13.38 5.11
C ASP A 226 -3.63 -14.48 5.50
N ALA A 227 -3.91 -15.73 5.12
CA ALA A 227 -2.99 -16.85 5.30
C ALA A 227 -1.73 -16.75 4.41
N ALA A 228 -1.87 -16.23 3.18
CA ALA A 228 -0.76 -16.01 2.27
C ALA A 228 0.12 -14.81 2.69
N GLU A 229 -0.49 -13.74 3.19
CA GLU A 229 0.19 -12.60 3.81
C GLU A 229 0.95 -13.04 5.07
N SER A 230 0.30 -13.79 5.96
CA SER A 230 0.93 -14.36 7.17
C SER A 230 2.11 -15.28 6.85
N ALA A 231 2.10 -15.94 5.69
CA ALA A 231 3.18 -16.79 5.19
C ALA A 231 4.15 -16.09 4.22
N SER A 232 4.02 -14.77 4.04
CA SER A 232 4.92 -14.01 3.17
C SER A 232 6.25 -13.72 3.87
N VAL A 233 7.35 -13.87 3.13
CA VAL A 233 8.72 -13.80 3.66
C VAL A 233 9.69 -13.16 2.66
N LEU A 234 10.79 -12.61 3.17
CA LEU A 234 11.89 -12.13 2.33
C LEU A 234 12.87 -13.26 1.99
N VAL A 235 13.07 -13.52 0.69
CA VAL A 235 14.00 -14.52 0.17
C VAL A 235 15.06 -13.88 -0.73
N THR A 236 16.24 -14.49 -0.86
CA THR A 236 17.31 -13.94 -1.71
C THR A 236 17.20 -14.42 -3.16
N SER A 237 17.03 -13.49 -4.11
CA SER A 237 17.09 -13.75 -5.55
C SER A 237 18.49 -13.43 -6.08
N GLY A 238 19.43 -14.38 -5.92
CA GLY A 238 20.83 -14.21 -6.35
C GLY A 238 21.59 -13.12 -5.59
N ASP A 239 21.56 -11.89 -6.11
CA ASP A 239 22.15 -10.67 -5.55
C ASP A 239 21.10 -9.63 -5.09
N THR A 240 19.80 -9.91 -5.22
CA THR A 240 18.68 -9.10 -4.71
C THR A 240 17.91 -9.85 -3.62
N VAL A 241 16.91 -9.20 -3.03
CA VAL A 241 15.92 -9.80 -2.12
C VAL A 241 14.55 -9.63 -2.76
N ALA A 242 13.69 -10.62 -2.61
CA ALA A 242 12.32 -10.63 -3.11
C ALA A 242 11.32 -10.94 -1.99
N ILE A 243 10.11 -10.38 -2.10
CA ILE A 243 8.95 -10.80 -1.34
C ILE A 243 8.43 -12.09 -1.98
N ALA A 244 8.59 -13.21 -1.28
CA ALA A 244 7.90 -14.45 -1.61
C ALA A 244 6.55 -14.48 -0.89
N ASN A 245 5.47 -14.62 -1.67
CA ASN A 245 4.10 -14.83 -1.19
C ASN A 245 3.53 -16.07 -1.91
N PRO A 246 2.86 -17.02 -1.22
CA PRO A 246 2.39 -18.27 -1.81
C PRO A 246 1.45 -18.12 -3.02
N LEU A 247 0.69 -17.03 -3.11
CA LEU A 247 -0.29 -16.82 -4.18
C LEU A 247 0.32 -16.23 -5.46
N LEU A 248 1.58 -15.78 -5.47
CA LEU A 248 2.22 -15.25 -6.69
C LEU A 248 2.22 -16.28 -7.82
N SER A 249 2.56 -17.54 -7.51
CA SER A 249 2.55 -18.66 -8.47
C SER A 249 1.15 -19.19 -8.79
N VAL A 250 0.15 -18.89 -7.95
CA VAL A 250 -1.26 -19.25 -8.13
C VAL A 250 -1.98 -18.27 -9.08
N LEU A 251 -1.56 -17.01 -9.05
CA LEU A 251 -2.26 -15.89 -9.69
C LEU A 251 -1.83 -15.62 -11.15
N ASP A 252 -0.62 -16.02 -11.54
CA ASP A 252 -0.08 -15.98 -12.92
C ASP A 252 -0.43 -14.68 -13.69
N VAL A 253 -0.04 -13.52 -13.14
CA VAL A 253 -0.21 -12.21 -13.80
C VAL A 253 1.13 -11.60 -14.20
N GLU A 254 1.13 -10.92 -15.34
CA GLU A 254 2.28 -10.23 -15.90
C GLU A 254 2.78 -9.05 -15.04
N THR A 255 1.96 -8.52 -14.12
CA THR A 255 2.31 -7.32 -13.33
C THR A 255 1.54 -7.23 -12.01
N TYR A 256 2.21 -6.70 -10.98
CA TYR A 256 1.68 -6.31 -9.68
C TYR A 256 2.00 -4.84 -9.42
N HIS A 257 1.34 -4.22 -8.45
CA HIS A 257 1.66 -2.88 -7.97
C HIS A 257 2.24 -2.97 -6.55
N LEU A 258 3.40 -2.38 -6.34
CA LEU A 258 4.07 -2.34 -5.03
C LEU A 258 4.17 -0.89 -4.56
N ASP A 259 3.54 -0.60 -3.43
CA ASP A 259 3.91 0.53 -2.55
C ASP A 259 4.81 -0.01 -1.44
N LEU A 260 5.87 0.71 -1.13
CA LEU A 260 6.99 0.26 -0.32
C LEU A 260 7.59 1.44 0.41
N THR A 261 7.48 1.46 1.73
CA THR A 261 8.12 2.47 2.59
C THR A 261 9.28 1.87 3.37
N THR A 262 10.33 2.67 3.57
CA THR A 262 11.57 2.25 4.24
C THR A 262 11.97 3.28 5.28
N GLU A 263 12.33 2.84 6.50
CA GLU A 263 12.62 3.75 7.64
C GLU A 263 14.12 4.05 7.85
N SER A 264 15.02 3.38 7.14
CA SER A 264 16.48 3.56 7.32
C SER A 264 17.27 3.00 6.12
N PRO A 265 17.59 3.82 5.09
CA PRO A 265 17.23 5.24 4.96
C PRO A 265 15.73 5.45 4.69
N ASP A 266 15.23 6.63 5.06
CA ASP A 266 13.89 7.11 4.70
C ASP A 266 13.69 7.06 3.17
N GLY A 267 12.64 6.38 2.72
CA GLY A 267 12.35 6.24 1.30
C GLY A 267 10.96 5.68 1.02
N GLN A 268 10.45 5.98 -0.17
CA GLN A 268 9.24 5.34 -0.71
C GLN A 268 9.49 4.93 -2.17
N PHE A 269 8.97 3.77 -2.55
CA PHE A 269 8.85 3.32 -3.93
C PHE A 269 7.39 2.94 -4.19
N VAL A 270 6.79 3.54 -5.22
CA VAL A 270 5.44 3.24 -5.68
C VAL A 270 5.51 2.92 -7.17
N GLY A 271 5.07 1.73 -7.59
CA GLY A 271 5.06 1.41 -9.00
C GLY A 271 4.74 -0.04 -9.39
N PRO A 272 4.59 -0.29 -10.71
CA PRO A 272 4.41 -1.63 -11.23
C PRO A 272 5.71 -2.44 -11.12
N VAL A 273 5.56 -3.72 -10.78
CA VAL A 273 6.63 -4.71 -10.62
C VAL A 273 6.20 -6.05 -11.23
N GLU A 274 7.17 -6.84 -11.69
CA GLU A 274 6.96 -8.17 -12.25
C GLU A 274 7.35 -9.23 -11.20
N ALA A 275 6.63 -10.35 -11.12
CA ALA A 275 7.02 -11.47 -10.26
C ALA A 275 8.06 -12.36 -10.95
N THR A 276 8.97 -12.92 -10.16
CA THR A 276 10.01 -13.87 -10.58
C THR A 276 9.78 -15.23 -9.93
N ASP A 277 10.57 -16.25 -10.30
CA ASP A 277 10.61 -17.56 -9.63
C ASP A 277 10.89 -17.46 -8.11
N ALA A 278 11.47 -16.36 -7.64
CA ALA A 278 11.75 -16.06 -6.23
C ALA A 278 10.73 -15.10 -5.58
N GLY A 279 9.68 -14.68 -6.30
CA GLY A 279 8.71 -13.67 -5.88
C GLY A 279 8.99 -12.28 -6.46
N VAL A 280 8.44 -11.24 -5.83
CA VAL A 280 8.55 -9.84 -6.29
C VAL A 280 9.86 -9.22 -5.80
N GLU A 281 10.79 -8.91 -6.71
CA GLU A 281 12.09 -8.34 -6.33
C GLU A 281 11.97 -6.91 -5.77
N LEU A 282 12.63 -6.66 -4.64
CA LEU A 282 12.65 -5.36 -3.99
C LEU A 282 13.59 -4.37 -4.70
N PRO A 283 13.23 -3.08 -4.79
CA PRO A 283 14.14 -2.01 -5.19
C PRO A 283 15.43 -2.01 -4.37
N ARG A 284 16.58 -1.79 -5.02
CA ARG A 284 17.91 -1.86 -4.38
C ARG A 284 18.13 -0.86 -3.23
N SER A 285 17.24 0.12 -3.07
CA SER A 285 17.20 1.05 -1.94
C SER A 285 16.67 0.42 -0.65
N ALA A 286 15.77 -0.56 -0.73
CA ALA A 286 15.08 -1.16 0.42
C ALA A 286 15.86 -2.29 1.12
N LEU A 287 16.96 -2.74 0.52
CA LEU A 287 17.77 -3.90 0.93
C LEU A 287 18.59 -3.71 2.24
N ALA A 288 18.17 -2.81 3.15
CA ALA A 288 18.87 -2.48 4.39
C ALA A 288 17.99 -1.86 5.50
N ALA A 289 16.67 -1.72 5.27
CA ALA A 289 15.76 -0.98 6.14
C ALA A 289 14.73 -1.89 6.82
N SER A 290 14.02 -1.38 7.83
CA SER A 290 12.64 -1.84 8.07
C SER A 290 11.80 -1.50 6.84
N VAL A 291 11.00 -2.46 6.36
CA VAL A 291 10.20 -2.32 5.13
C VAL A 291 8.75 -2.58 5.45
N ASN A 292 7.88 -1.62 5.15
CA ASN A 292 6.43 -1.79 5.16
C ASN A 292 5.94 -1.79 3.70
N ALA A 293 5.24 -2.85 3.28
CA ALA A 293 4.91 -3.14 1.89
C ALA A 293 3.40 -3.39 1.70
N THR A 294 2.83 -2.74 0.68
CA THR A 294 1.48 -3.06 0.16
C THR A 294 1.62 -3.55 -1.28
N LEU A 295 1.15 -4.76 -1.55
CA LEU A 295 1.30 -5.44 -2.84
C LEU A 295 -0.08 -5.76 -3.42
N SER A 296 -0.47 -5.07 -4.48
CA SER A 296 -1.76 -5.27 -5.16
C SER A 296 -1.60 -5.99 -6.51
N VAL A 297 -2.60 -6.77 -6.91
CA VAL A 297 -2.59 -7.52 -8.17
C VAL A 297 -2.96 -6.60 -9.35
N GLY A 298 -2.07 -6.46 -10.33
CA GLY A 298 -2.27 -5.61 -11.51
C GLY A 298 -1.93 -4.13 -11.27
N ASP A 299 -2.84 -3.39 -10.63
CA ASP A 299 -2.65 -1.98 -10.27
C ASP A 299 -3.00 -1.71 -8.79
N ALA A 300 -2.84 -0.45 -8.35
CA ALA A 300 -2.99 -0.06 -6.94
C ALA A 300 -4.42 -0.25 -6.38
N ASP A 301 -5.44 -0.24 -7.24
CA ASP A 301 -6.84 -0.47 -6.88
C ASP A 301 -7.21 -1.97 -6.94
N GLY A 302 -6.25 -2.84 -7.32
CA GLY A 302 -6.42 -4.28 -7.40
C GLY A 302 -6.40 -4.99 -6.04
N PRO A 303 -6.83 -6.27 -5.97
CA PRO A 303 -6.84 -7.05 -4.74
C PRO A 303 -5.45 -7.11 -4.08
N ARG A 304 -5.41 -6.93 -2.76
CA ARG A 304 -4.17 -6.88 -1.97
C ARG A 304 -3.70 -8.28 -1.59
N LEU A 305 -2.46 -8.60 -1.94
CA LEU A 305 -1.69 -9.76 -1.44
C LEU A 305 -0.95 -9.45 -0.14
N LEU A 306 -0.67 -8.18 0.10
CA LEU A 306 -0.11 -7.61 1.32
C LEU A 306 -0.75 -6.25 1.55
N ASP A 307 -1.11 -5.91 2.78
CA ASP A 307 -1.70 -4.63 3.16
C ASP A 307 -0.98 -4.03 4.39
N GLY A 308 0.03 -3.21 4.14
CA GLY A 308 0.89 -2.66 5.19
C GLY A 308 1.81 -3.69 5.86
N TRP A 309 2.14 -4.79 5.16
CA TRP A 309 2.97 -5.89 5.67
C TRP A 309 4.36 -5.39 6.07
N GLU A 310 4.67 -5.48 7.36
CA GLU A 310 5.99 -5.16 7.90
C GLU A 310 6.92 -6.37 7.82
N SER A 311 7.97 -6.26 7.02
CA SER A 311 8.97 -7.30 6.91
C SER A 311 9.69 -7.47 8.25
N GLN A 312 9.63 -8.67 8.84
CA GLN A 312 10.42 -9.00 10.02
C GLN A 312 11.89 -9.26 9.67
N TYR A 313 12.59 -8.24 9.15
CA TYR A 313 14.02 -8.11 9.42
C TYR A 313 14.18 -8.11 10.94
N ALA A 314 14.76 -9.20 11.47
CA ALA A 314 14.68 -9.60 12.87
C ALA A 314 14.65 -8.42 13.86
N SER A 315 13.63 -8.37 14.72
CA SER A 315 13.18 -7.20 15.50
C SER A 315 14.15 -6.64 16.55
N GLU A 316 15.40 -7.12 16.56
CA GLU A 316 16.53 -6.54 17.26
C GLU A 316 17.72 -6.50 16.27
N PRO A 317 18.19 -5.32 15.81
CA PRO A 317 19.36 -5.24 14.94
C PRO A 317 20.58 -5.73 15.73
N VAL A 318 21.22 -6.80 15.26
CA VAL A 318 22.38 -7.38 15.96
C VAL A 318 23.60 -6.49 15.75
N ASP A 319 24.22 -6.03 16.85
CA ASP A 319 25.48 -5.30 16.82
C ASP A 319 26.61 -6.20 16.29
N VAL A 320 27.10 -5.89 15.09
CA VAL A 320 28.24 -6.57 14.46
C VAL A 320 29.49 -5.72 14.67
N THR A 321 30.38 -6.16 15.55
CA THR A 321 31.65 -5.44 15.80
C THR A 321 32.54 -5.56 14.57
N VAL A 322 32.92 -4.43 13.94
CA VAL A 322 33.76 -4.39 12.74
C VAL A 322 35.15 -3.78 13.00
N ASP A 323 36.20 -4.47 12.54
CA ASP A 323 37.57 -3.94 12.38
C ASP A 323 37.97 -4.08 10.91
N ARG A 324 37.65 -3.04 10.12
CA ARG A 324 37.92 -2.95 8.68
C ARG A 324 37.32 -4.13 7.91
N SER A 325 38.13 -5.12 7.51
CA SER A 325 37.72 -6.29 6.73
C SER A 325 37.41 -7.52 7.59
N TYR A 326 37.33 -7.35 8.90
CA TYR A 326 37.01 -8.40 9.86
C TYR A 326 35.78 -7.99 10.68
N PHE A 327 34.95 -8.95 11.07
CA PHE A 327 33.83 -8.71 11.96
C PHE A 327 33.54 -9.88 12.90
N ALA A 328 32.94 -9.59 14.05
CA ALA A 328 32.32 -10.57 14.92
C ALA A 328 30.81 -10.34 14.94
N ALA A 329 30.05 -11.43 14.84
CA ALA A 329 28.59 -11.47 14.94
C ALA A 329 28.21 -12.58 15.92
N GLU A 330 27.09 -12.44 16.63
CA GLU A 330 26.61 -13.48 17.57
C GLU A 330 25.98 -14.70 16.86
N ARG A 331 25.92 -14.69 15.53
CA ARG A 331 25.42 -15.79 14.70
C ARG A 331 26.57 -16.55 14.03
N ASP A 332 26.67 -17.83 14.33
CA ASP A 332 27.45 -18.79 13.55
C ASP A 332 26.82 -19.01 12.16
N GLY A 333 27.61 -19.43 11.17
CA GLY A 333 27.12 -19.82 9.84
C GLY A 333 26.94 -18.69 8.82
N VAL A 334 27.47 -17.48 9.03
CA VAL A 334 27.40 -16.41 8.00
C VAL A 334 28.20 -16.83 6.76
N SER A 335 27.55 -16.89 5.59
CA SER A 335 28.16 -17.23 4.29
C SER A 335 28.58 -16.00 3.49
N SER A 336 27.83 -14.90 3.63
CA SER A 336 28.10 -13.63 2.93
C SER A 336 27.45 -12.44 3.65
N VAL A 337 27.97 -11.23 3.38
CA VAL A 337 27.43 -9.96 3.88
C VAL A 337 27.07 -9.06 2.70
N LEU A 338 25.90 -8.41 2.75
CA LEU A 338 25.45 -7.43 1.77
C LEU A 338 25.56 -6.03 2.38
N VAL A 339 26.19 -5.11 1.65
CA VAL A 339 26.49 -3.74 2.10
C VAL A 339 26.01 -2.73 1.07
N GLN A 340 25.19 -1.78 1.50
CA GLN A 340 24.72 -0.67 0.66
C GLN A 340 25.86 0.36 0.42
N ARG A 341 26.03 0.82 -0.82
CA ARG A 341 27.01 1.84 -1.24
C ARG A 341 26.42 2.74 -2.32
N ASP A 342 27.12 3.83 -2.65
CA ASP A 342 26.70 4.85 -3.65
C ASP A 342 26.39 4.31 -5.07
N GLY A 343 26.76 3.05 -5.36
CA GLY A 343 26.46 2.35 -6.62
C GLY A 343 25.41 1.23 -6.51
N GLY A 344 24.76 1.07 -5.36
CA GLY A 344 23.87 -0.04 -5.02
C GLY A 344 24.44 -0.97 -3.94
N VAL A 345 23.79 -2.11 -3.72
CA VAL A 345 24.24 -3.13 -2.77
C VAL A 345 25.35 -3.99 -3.38
N ALA A 346 26.40 -4.23 -2.61
CA ALA A 346 27.48 -5.16 -2.94
C ALA A 346 27.45 -6.35 -1.97
N ARG A 347 27.37 -7.57 -2.53
CA ARG A 347 27.52 -8.82 -1.79
C ARG A 347 29.00 -9.20 -1.70
N TYR A 348 29.45 -9.58 -0.51
CA TYR A 348 30.79 -10.08 -0.24
C TYR A 348 30.71 -11.47 0.39
N GLY A 349 31.47 -12.44 -0.12
CA GLY A 349 31.71 -13.68 0.59
C GLY A 349 32.46 -13.41 1.90
N VAL A 350 32.22 -14.25 2.91
CA VAL A 350 32.95 -14.18 4.19
C VAL A 350 33.50 -15.55 4.55
N SER A 351 34.60 -15.56 5.30
CA SER A 351 35.26 -16.78 5.75
C SER A 351 35.46 -16.75 7.27
N TRP A 352 35.02 -17.78 7.97
CA TRP A 352 35.24 -17.92 9.40
C TRP A 352 36.71 -18.28 9.69
N GLN A 353 37.35 -17.52 10.57
CA GLN A 353 38.75 -17.64 10.95
C GLN A 353 38.87 -17.38 12.46
N ASP A 354 39.30 -18.38 13.24
CA ASP A 354 39.67 -18.25 14.67
C ASP A 354 38.77 -17.32 15.52
N GLY A 355 37.45 -17.51 15.45
CA GLY A 355 36.47 -16.78 16.27
C GLY A 355 35.90 -15.49 15.67
N HIS A 356 36.22 -15.19 14.41
CA HIS A 356 35.68 -14.03 13.69
C HIS A 356 35.51 -14.31 12.19
N TYR A 357 34.76 -13.46 11.49
CA TYR A 357 34.62 -13.52 10.04
C TYR A 357 35.60 -12.56 9.36
N ALA A 358 36.21 -13.00 8.25
CA ALA A 358 37.02 -12.19 7.37
C ALA A 358 36.34 -12.03 6.00
N VAL A 359 36.15 -10.79 5.57
CA VAL A 359 35.48 -10.43 4.30
C VAL A 359 36.42 -10.68 3.12
N GLU A 360 35.91 -11.31 2.07
CA GLU A 360 36.70 -11.63 0.89
C GLU A 360 37.31 -10.39 0.21
N ASN A 361 38.47 -10.62 -0.41
CA ASN A 361 39.34 -9.60 -1.00
C ASN A 361 39.86 -8.53 0.00
N GLY A 362 39.65 -8.70 1.31
CA GLY A 362 40.08 -7.73 2.32
C GLY A 362 39.28 -6.43 2.27
N THR A 363 38.03 -6.49 1.79
CA THR A 363 37.17 -5.31 1.66
C THR A 363 36.77 -4.79 3.03
N ALA A 364 37.03 -3.51 3.31
CA ALA A 364 36.56 -2.90 4.54
C ALA A 364 35.03 -2.75 4.54
N LEU A 365 34.40 -3.18 5.63
CA LEU A 365 33.03 -2.81 5.99
C LEU A 365 33.03 -1.36 6.53
N PRO A 366 31.97 -0.59 6.26
CA PRO A 366 31.71 0.64 7.01
C PRO A 366 31.45 0.29 8.49
N ALA A 367 31.64 1.28 9.36
CA ALA A 367 31.10 1.27 10.71
C ALA A 367 29.85 2.15 10.75
N ASP A 368 29.01 1.94 11.76
CA ASP A 368 27.80 2.70 12.07
C ASP A 368 26.73 2.68 10.94
N GLN A 369 26.72 1.62 10.11
CA GLN A 369 25.78 1.39 9.00
C GLN A 369 25.03 0.05 9.13
N GLY A 370 23.81 -0.02 8.61
CA GLY A 370 23.07 -1.28 8.43
C GLY A 370 23.67 -2.17 7.33
N VAL A 371 23.75 -3.47 7.60
CA VAL A 371 24.18 -4.53 6.68
C VAL A 371 23.30 -5.77 6.83
N LEU A 372 23.16 -6.58 5.79
CA LEU A 372 22.48 -7.87 5.86
C LEU A 372 23.49 -9.01 5.91
N LEU A 373 23.40 -9.86 6.94
CA LEU A 373 24.13 -11.12 7.04
C LEU A 373 23.29 -12.23 6.39
N VAL A 374 23.86 -12.95 5.43
CA VAL A 374 23.31 -14.21 4.93
C VAL A 374 23.84 -15.34 5.80
N VAL A 375 22.96 -16.02 6.53
CA VAL A 375 23.30 -17.14 7.41
C VAL A 375 22.83 -18.43 6.77
N GLU A 376 23.72 -19.42 6.67
CA GLU A 376 23.44 -20.76 6.15
C GLU A 376 23.70 -21.77 7.28
N ALA A 377 22.62 -22.25 7.90
CA ALA A 377 22.64 -23.12 9.07
C ALA A 377 21.69 -24.31 8.86
N ASP A 378 22.14 -25.52 9.16
CA ASP A 378 21.40 -26.79 9.06
C ASP A 378 20.70 -27.09 7.71
N GLY A 379 21.05 -26.35 6.65
CA GLY A 379 20.49 -26.46 5.30
C GLY A 379 19.50 -25.34 4.94
N GLU A 380 19.09 -24.54 5.92
CA GLU A 380 18.26 -23.35 5.74
C GLU A 380 19.13 -22.11 5.51
N ARG A 381 18.63 -21.15 4.71
CA ARG A 381 19.34 -19.92 4.35
C ARG A 381 18.51 -18.70 4.75
N THR A 382 18.88 -18.09 5.88
CA THR A 382 18.20 -16.94 6.47
C THR A 382 18.97 -15.64 6.23
N VAL A 383 18.28 -14.51 6.37
CA VAL A 383 18.87 -13.17 6.24
C VAL A 383 18.63 -12.39 7.53
N VAL A 384 19.69 -11.91 8.16
CA VAL A 384 19.65 -11.21 9.44
C VAL A 384 20.09 -9.77 9.23
N SER A 385 19.28 -8.81 9.69
CA SER A 385 19.69 -7.40 9.72
C SER A 385 20.63 -7.15 10.90
N ALA A 386 21.69 -6.38 10.65
CA ALA A 386 22.72 -6.10 11.62
C ALA A 386 23.22 -4.66 11.47
N GLN A 387 23.56 -4.03 12.60
CA GLN A 387 24.22 -2.73 12.60
C GLN A 387 25.71 -2.94 12.84
N THR A 388 26.57 -2.44 11.94
CA THR A 388 28.02 -2.50 12.14
C THR A 388 28.41 -1.49 13.23
N VAL A 389 29.18 -1.92 14.24
CA VAL A 389 29.71 -1.03 15.29
C VAL A 389 31.23 -1.04 15.23
N GLY A 390 31.86 0.14 15.14
CA GLY A 390 33.31 0.26 15.04
C GLY A 390 34.02 -0.18 16.33
N GLY A 391 34.80 -1.28 16.29
CA GLY A 391 35.45 -1.82 17.48
C GLY A 391 36.56 -2.83 17.19
N THR A 392 37.31 -3.23 18.22
CA THR A 392 38.39 -4.21 18.07
C THR A 392 37.86 -5.65 18.09
N VAL A 393 37.85 -6.31 16.94
CA VAL A 393 37.47 -7.72 16.80
C VAL A 393 38.50 -8.63 17.50
N PRO A 394 38.12 -9.42 18.52
CA PRO A 394 39.07 -10.31 19.21
C PRO A 394 39.67 -11.36 18.25
N GLY A 395 40.99 -11.46 18.24
CA GLY A 395 41.73 -12.37 17.36
C GLY A 395 42.11 -11.81 15.98
N ALA A 396 41.49 -10.71 15.54
CA ALA A 396 41.82 -10.07 14.26
C ALA A 396 43.25 -9.46 14.25
N PRO A 397 43.92 -9.37 13.08
CA PRO A 397 45.31 -8.92 12.97
C PRO A 397 45.46 -7.40 13.14
N ASN A 398 45.55 -6.99 14.40
CA ASN A 398 45.82 -5.61 14.85
C ASN A 398 47.00 -4.96 14.12
N THR A 399 46.70 -3.99 13.26
CA THR A 399 47.68 -3.16 12.54
C THR A 399 47.42 -1.68 12.86
N SER A 400 47.99 -1.23 13.97
CA SER A 400 47.78 0.11 14.53
C SER A 400 48.70 1.17 13.89
N THR A 401 48.20 1.83 12.84
CA THR A 401 48.85 3.02 12.26
C THR A 401 47.83 4.07 11.82
N ALA A 402 46.94 4.49 12.72
CA ALA A 402 46.02 5.61 12.47
C ALA A 402 46.78 6.95 12.54
N ASN A 403 46.89 7.65 11.40
CA ASN A 403 47.39 9.02 11.36
C ASN A 403 46.23 10.03 11.49
N GLN A 404 45.54 9.98 12.63
CA GLN A 404 44.60 11.03 13.02
C GLN A 404 45.35 12.15 13.76
N SER A 405 45.11 13.39 13.36
CA SER A 405 45.65 14.57 14.04
C SER A 405 44.57 15.63 14.26
N ASP A 406 43.81 15.44 15.33
CA ASP A 406 43.05 16.47 16.03
C ASP A 406 43.06 16.11 17.53
N GLY A 407 42.80 17.08 18.42
CA GLY A 407 42.69 16.78 19.84
C GLY A 407 42.63 17.98 20.77
N ASN A 408 42.19 17.74 22.01
CA ASN A 408 42.42 18.60 23.18
C ASN A 408 42.09 17.84 24.50
N GLY A 409 42.85 18.09 25.57
CA GLY A 409 42.72 17.42 26.89
C GLY A 409 43.25 15.96 26.89
N GLY A 410 43.92 15.43 27.92
CA GLY A 410 44.04 15.83 29.34
C GLY A 410 43.43 14.71 30.20
N ASP A 411 44.11 14.04 31.14
CA ASP A 411 45.38 14.34 31.83
C ASP A 411 46.11 13.06 32.30
N GLY A 412 47.40 13.18 32.67
CA GLY A 412 47.96 12.45 33.83
C GLY A 412 48.58 11.03 33.68
N ALA A 413 49.91 11.00 33.46
CA ALA A 413 50.91 10.08 34.04
C ALA A 413 50.80 8.52 33.82
N ALA A 414 51.89 7.74 33.78
CA ALA A 414 53.29 8.02 34.10
C ALA A 414 54.31 7.24 33.23
N THR A 415 55.48 7.86 33.11
CA THR A 415 56.79 7.36 32.67
C THR A 415 57.14 5.91 33.05
N THR A 416 57.82 5.16 32.16
CA THR A 416 59.11 4.46 32.45
C THR A 416 59.82 4.04 31.14
N THR A 417 61.14 4.28 31.07
CA THR A 417 62.07 3.89 29.98
C THR A 417 62.29 2.35 29.94
N THR A 418 62.76 1.71 28.85
CA THR A 418 64.21 1.48 28.62
C THR A 418 64.49 0.73 27.30
N THR A 419 65.13 1.42 26.35
CA THR A 419 66.36 1.06 25.60
C THR A 419 66.72 -0.40 25.22
N GLY A 420 66.92 -0.64 23.91
CA GLY A 420 67.84 -1.67 23.35
C GLY A 420 67.17 -2.87 22.64
N THR A 421 67.73 -3.49 21.59
CA THR A 421 68.97 -3.22 20.82
C THR A 421 68.84 -3.77 19.37
N ALA A 422 69.74 -3.36 18.46
CA ALA A 422 69.75 -3.70 17.02
C ALA A 422 69.89 -5.22 16.70
N THR A 423 69.64 -5.72 15.47
CA THR A 423 70.51 -5.53 14.29
C THR A 423 69.90 -5.92 12.92
N ASN A 424 70.25 -5.13 11.90
CA ASN A 424 70.64 -5.44 10.50
C ASN A 424 70.04 -6.64 9.71
N ALA A 425 69.88 -6.59 8.37
CA ALA A 425 69.82 -5.49 7.39
C ALA A 425 69.55 -6.05 5.96
N SER A 426 68.73 -5.38 5.15
CA SER A 426 68.79 -5.26 3.66
C SER A 426 67.46 -4.73 3.09
N VAL A 427 67.37 -4.09 1.92
CA VAL A 427 68.25 -3.15 1.20
C VAL A 427 67.35 -2.40 0.20
N GLY A 428 67.51 -1.07 0.07
CA GLY A 428 66.79 -0.24 -0.91
C GLY A 428 65.43 0.31 -0.42
N GLY A 429 65.11 1.59 -0.58
CA GLY A 429 65.94 2.65 -1.17
C GLY A 429 65.15 3.91 -1.60
N GLY A 430 64.39 4.52 -0.69
CA GLY A 430 63.60 5.72 -0.98
C GLY A 430 64.33 7.04 -0.73
N PHE A 431 63.79 8.14 -1.28
CA PHE A 431 64.17 9.51 -0.95
C PHE A 431 62.94 10.45 -0.97
N LEU A 432 62.47 10.84 0.21
CA LEU A 432 62.04 12.20 0.61
C LEU A 432 61.40 12.13 2.02
N PRO A 433 61.82 12.97 2.99
CA PRO A 433 61.25 12.96 4.35
C PRO A 433 59.98 13.83 4.46
N ALA A 434 58.93 13.29 5.10
CA ALA A 434 57.68 14.00 5.33
C ALA A 434 57.72 14.80 6.65
N SER A 435 58.19 16.06 6.61
CA SER A 435 58.24 16.93 7.80
C SER A 435 58.13 18.43 7.50
N TYR A 436 57.36 18.80 6.46
CA TYR A 436 57.08 20.20 6.09
C TYR A 436 55.57 20.40 5.90
N ARG A 437 55.03 21.50 6.42
CA ARG A 437 53.60 21.85 6.27
C ARG A 437 53.34 22.39 4.85
N LEU A 438 52.09 22.32 4.40
CA LEU A 438 51.71 22.72 3.04
C LEU A 438 52.11 24.19 2.72
N GLY A 439 52.10 25.06 3.72
CA GLY A 439 52.57 26.44 3.60
C GLY A 439 54.07 26.59 3.30
N ASP A 440 54.91 25.70 3.83
CA ASP A 440 56.36 25.71 3.58
C ASP A 440 56.64 25.34 2.12
N TRP A 441 55.92 24.36 1.58
CA TRP A 441 55.97 23.97 0.18
C TRP A 441 55.46 25.08 -0.75
N LEU A 442 54.36 25.74 -0.41
CA LEU A 442 53.85 26.89 -1.15
C LEU A 442 54.84 28.07 -1.16
N LEU A 443 55.54 28.32 -0.04
CA LEU A 443 56.60 29.32 0.03
C LEU A 443 57.80 28.94 -0.86
N LEU A 444 58.24 27.68 -0.80
CA LEU A 444 59.34 27.18 -1.63
C LEU A 444 59.04 27.26 -3.13
N VAL A 445 57.82 26.88 -3.53
CA VAL A 445 57.33 27.00 -4.91
C VAL A 445 57.21 28.47 -5.32
N ALA A 446 56.66 29.35 -4.48
CA ALA A 446 56.54 30.78 -4.79
C ALA A 446 57.92 31.45 -4.97
N VAL A 447 58.91 31.12 -4.14
CA VAL A 447 60.30 31.60 -4.28
C VAL A 447 60.95 31.05 -5.54
N ALA A 448 60.76 29.76 -5.87
CA ALA A 448 61.29 29.17 -7.11
C ALA A 448 60.67 29.82 -8.36
N LEU A 449 59.37 30.08 -8.34
CA LEU A 449 58.63 30.70 -9.45
C LEU A 449 59.02 32.18 -9.63
N LEU A 450 59.18 32.93 -8.53
CA LEU A 450 59.75 34.29 -8.56
C LEU A 450 61.17 34.33 -9.11
N CYS A 451 62.04 33.40 -8.71
CA CYS A 451 63.40 33.27 -9.27
C CYS A 451 63.37 32.91 -10.76
N GLY A 452 62.44 32.07 -11.21
CA GLY A 452 62.23 31.75 -12.63
C GLY A 452 61.76 32.95 -13.45
N ILE A 453 60.82 33.75 -12.92
CA ILE A 453 60.37 35.02 -13.52
C ILE A 453 61.54 36.02 -13.59
N PHE A 454 62.31 36.18 -12.52
CA PHE A 454 63.44 37.11 -12.50
C PHE A 454 64.56 36.68 -13.47
N GLY A 455 64.85 35.39 -13.55
CA GLY A 455 65.80 34.83 -14.51
C GLY A 455 65.37 34.98 -15.96
N THR A 456 64.08 34.78 -16.27
CA THR A 456 63.54 35.00 -17.62
C THR A 456 63.47 36.48 -18.00
N VAL A 457 63.18 37.39 -17.06
CA VAL A 457 63.28 38.84 -17.27
C VAL A 457 64.73 39.26 -17.54
N ILE A 458 65.72 38.76 -16.78
CA ILE A 458 67.15 39.03 -17.05
C ILE A 458 67.55 38.50 -18.43
N LEU A 459 67.13 37.28 -18.81
CA LEU A 459 67.37 36.72 -20.14
C LEU A 459 66.73 37.57 -21.25
N ALA A 460 65.51 38.06 -21.06
CA ALA A 460 64.84 38.95 -22.01
C ALA A 460 65.58 40.29 -22.17
N VAL A 461 66.03 40.89 -21.06
CA VAL A 461 66.83 42.13 -21.07
C VAL A 461 68.19 41.93 -21.75
N VAL A 462 68.90 40.83 -21.45
CA VAL A 462 70.17 40.50 -22.13
C VAL A 462 69.96 40.28 -23.62
N ARG A 463 68.89 39.59 -24.02
CA ARG A 463 68.54 39.34 -25.44
C ARG A 463 68.13 40.62 -26.17
N PHE A 464 67.45 41.54 -25.49
CA PHE A 464 67.10 42.87 -26.00
C PHE A 464 68.34 43.75 -26.23
N PHE A 465 69.27 43.82 -25.27
CA PHE A 465 70.52 44.56 -25.44
C PHE A 465 71.50 43.90 -26.42
N ALA A 466 71.49 42.57 -26.56
CA ALA A 466 72.21 41.88 -27.63
C ALA A 466 71.66 42.24 -29.02
N GLY A 467 70.33 42.33 -29.18
CA GLY A 467 69.68 42.78 -30.41
C GLY A 467 69.88 44.26 -30.74
N ALA A 468 70.26 45.08 -29.77
CA ALA A 468 70.57 46.50 -29.97
C ALA A 468 71.96 46.75 -30.60
N ALA A 469 72.83 45.73 -30.67
CA ALA A 469 74.08 45.77 -31.43
C ALA A 469 73.85 45.23 -32.85
N GLY A 470 74.09 46.06 -33.88
CA GLY A 470 73.76 45.72 -35.26
C GLY A 470 74.56 44.54 -35.88
N PRO A 471 74.17 44.06 -37.08
CA PRO A 471 74.39 42.66 -37.53
C PRO A 471 75.83 42.15 -37.76
N ASN A 472 76.87 42.91 -37.42
CA ASN A 472 78.29 42.58 -37.71
C ASN A 472 79.12 42.33 -36.44
N GLY A 473 78.49 41.88 -35.35
CA GLY A 473 79.15 41.57 -34.07
C GLY A 473 79.74 40.16 -34.02
N ASP A 474 80.97 39.97 -34.48
CA ASP A 474 81.72 38.71 -34.31
C ASP A 474 81.98 38.44 -32.80
N PRO A 475 81.46 37.34 -32.23
CA PRO A 475 81.55 37.05 -30.79
C PRO A 475 82.96 36.67 -30.32
N THR A 476 83.92 36.41 -31.22
CA THR A 476 85.31 36.08 -30.86
C THR A 476 86.14 37.29 -30.40
N ASN A 477 85.63 38.51 -30.56
CA ASN A 477 86.34 39.73 -30.21
C ASN A 477 86.33 39.99 -28.67
N PRO A 478 87.48 40.16 -27.99
CA PRO A 478 87.55 40.27 -26.53
C PRO A 478 86.79 41.47 -25.93
N ARG A 479 86.38 42.46 -26.74
CA ARG A 479 85.52 43.55 -26.27
C ARG A 479 84.05 43.16 -26.07
N GLY A 480 83.55 42.13 -26.78
CA GLY A 480 82.19 41.61 -26.59
C GLY A 480 82.06 40.86 -25.25
N ALA A 481 82.98 39.94 -25.00
CA ALA A 481 83.03 39.17 -23.75
C ALA A 481 83.10 40.07 -22.49
N ALA A 482 83.83 41.19 -22.55
CA ALA A 482 83.93 42.14 -21.45
C ALA A 482 82.60 42.81 -21.09
N VAL A 483 81.72 43.08 -22.06
CA VAL A 483 80.39 43.67 -21.81
C VAL A 483 79.44 42.64 -21.20
N VAL A 484 79.41 41.43 -21.75
CA VAL A 484 78.53 40.33 -21.27
C VAL A 484 78.92 39.90 -19.85
N LEU A 485 80.21 39.70 -19.57
CA LEU A 485 80.70 39.35 -18.24
C LEU A 485 80.56 40.53 -17.25
N GLY A 486 80.78 41.76 -17.71
CA GLY A 486 80.67 42.96 -16.87
C GLY A 486 79.24 43.23 -16.39
N PHE A 487 78.26 43.27 -17.31
CA PHE A 487 76.87 43.50 -16.95
C PHE A 487 76.21 42.28 -16.30
N GLY A 488 76.50 41.06 -16.76
CA GLY A 488 76.01 39.83 -16.14
C GLY A 488 76.49 39.68 -14.69
N GLY A 489 77.78 39.95 -14.46
CA GLY A 489 78.36 39.95 -13.11
C GLY A 489 77.75 41.03 -12.20
N LEU A 490 77.54 42.25 -12.70
CA LEU A 490 76.95 43.34 -11.92
C LEU A 490 75.49 43.08 -11.55
N ILE A 491 74.67 42.61 -12.49
CA ILE A 491 73.25 42.31 -12.26
C ILE A 491 73.11 41.10 -11.31
N GLY A 492 73.95 40.07 -11.46
CA GLY A 492 74.03 38.95 -10.52
C GLY A 492 74.38 39.39 -9.09
N LEU A 493 75.35 40.31 -8.94
CA LEU A 493 75.73 40.87 -7.63
C LEU A 493 74.60 41.68 -6.99
N ILE A 494 73.87 42.49 -7.79
CA ILE A 494 72.72 43.26 -7.31
C ILE A 494 71.56 42.33 -6.90
N GLY A 495 71.30 41.26 -7.67
CA GLY A 495 70.32 40.24 -7.31
C GLY A 495 70.66 39.55 -5.98
N CYS A 496 71.88 39.02 -5.85
CA CYS A 496 72.34 38.38 -4.61
C CYS A 496 72.32 39.33 -3.40
N ALA A 497 72.68 40.61 -3.58
CA ALA A 497 72.60 41.61 -2.53
C ALA A 497 71.15 41.91 -2.12
N GLY A 498 70.23 42.00 -3.07
CA GLY A 498 68.79 42.17 -2.80
C GLY A 498 68.21 41.02 -1.98
N THR A 499 68.48 39.78 -2.38
CA THR A 499 68.03 38.59 -1.65
C THR A 499 68.65 38.50 -0.25
N ALA A 500 69.92 38.86 -0.10
CA ALA A 500 70.59 38.90 1.20
C ALA A 500 69.98 39.96 2.15
N VAL A 501 69.64 41.15 1.64
CA VAL A 501 68.96 42.19 2.44
C VAL A 501 67.54 41.76 2.83
N LEU A 502 66.82 41.06 1.94
CA LEU A 502 65.48 40.53 2.25
C LEU A 502 65.54 39.47 3.37
N LEU A 503 66.51 38.55 3.31
CA LEU A 503 66.72 37.51 4.32
C LEU A 503 67.18 38.06 5.67
N LEU A 504 67.95 39.15 5.69
CA LEU A 504 68.38 39.83 6.92
C LEU A 504 67.26 40.65 7.61
N GLY A 505 66.12 40.83 6.95
CA GLY A 505 64.94 41.50 7.53
C GLY A 505 64.11 40.63 8.47
N PHE A 506 64.23 39.30 8.38
CA PHE A 506 63.49 38.35 9.23
C PHE A 506 64.41 37.83 10.34
N GLY A 507 64.23 38.37 11.55
CA GLY A 507 64.93 37.88 12.73
C GLY A 507 64.52 36.45 13.11
N GLU A 508 65.48 35.68 13.63
CA GLU A 508 65.31 34.34 14.22
C GLU A 508 64.97 33.16 13.26
N ALA A 509 65.74 33.02 12.16
CA ALA A 509 65.74 31.80 11.33
C ALA A 509 67.11 31.45 10.70
N ILE A 510 68.20 31.41 11.50
CA ILE A 510 69.57 31.29 10.95
C ILE A 510 69.90 29.89 10.38
N ASP A 511 69.40 28.80 10.97
CA ASP A 511 69.77 27.43 10.55
C ASP A 511 69.22 27.01 9.17
N LEU A 512 68.21 27.70 8.62
CA LEU A 512 67.70 27.40 7.27
C LEU A 512 68.51 28.06 6.14
N ALA A 513 69.41 29.01 6.45
CA ALA A 513 70.10 29.81 5.44
C ALA A 513 71.09 29.00 4.59
N PHE A 514 71.80 28.05 5.20
CA PHE A 514 72.87 27.28 4.54
C PHE A 514 72.40 26.39 3.37
N PRO A 515 71.37 25.52 3.52
CA PRO A 515 70.89 24.70 2.41
C PRO A 515 70.27 25.54 1.28
N LEU A 516 69.67 26.70 1.59
CA LEU A 516 69.09 27.58 0.58
C LEU A 516 70.18 28.31 -0.23
N LEU A 517 71.28 28.73 0.41
CA LEU A 517 72.45 29.30 -0.27
C LEU A 517 73.14 28.26 -1.18
N ILE A 518 73.23 27.00 -0.73
CA ILE A 518 73.70 25.88 -1.56
C ILE A 518 72.71 25.61 -2.71
N GLY A 519 71.40 25.65 -2.47
CA GLY A 519 70.36 25.49 -3.49
C GLY A 519 70.43 26.56 -4.59
N VAL A 520 70.68 27.82 -4.23
CA VAL A 520 70.90 28.90 -5.19
C VAL A 520 72.23 28.75 -5.93
N ALA A 521 73.30 28.31 -5.27
CA ALA A 521 74.59 28.05 -5.93
C ALA A 521 74.55 26.86 -6.90
N VAL A 522 73.91 25.76 -6.50
CA VAL A 522 73.71 24.56 -7.34
C VAL A 522 72.70 24.84 -8.45
N GLY A 523 71.61 25.56 -8.17
CA GLY A 523 70.65 26.00 -9.18
C GLY A 523 71.27 26.97 -10.21
N GLY A 524 72.11 27.90 -9.76
CA GLY A 524 72.87 28.79 -10.64
C GLY A 524 73.92 28.06 -11.49
N LEU A 525 74.62 27.09 -10.91
CA LEU A 525 75.55 26.22 -11.65
C LEU A 525 74.81 25.27 -12.60
N ALA A 526 73.63 24.76 -12.24
CA ALA A 526 72.78 23.96 -13.11
C ALA A 526 72.21 24.80 -14.26
N ALA A 527 71.81 26.04 -14.01
CA ALA A 527 71.37 26.97 -15.04
C ALA A 527 72.52 27.37 -16.00
N LEU A 528 73.73 27.57 -15.48
CA LEU A 528 74.93 27.79 -16.31
C LEU A 528 75.36 26.54 -17.08
N ALA A 529 75.28 25.35 -16.46
CA ALA A 529 75.54 24.08 -17.13
C ALA A 529 74.49 23.77 -18.20
N PHE A 530 73.22 24.09 -17.96
CA PHE A 530 72.12 23.93 -18.91
C PHE A 530 72.20 24.98 -20.04
N ALA A 531 72.59 26.22 -19.75
CA ALA A 531 72.88 27.22 -20.78
C ALA A 531 74.10 26.82 -21.64
N ALA A 532 75.13 26.23 -21.03
CA ALA A 532 76.27 25.66 -21.76
C ALA A 532 75.87 24.41 -22.56
N LEU A 533 75.00 23.55 -22.03
CA LEU A 533 74.46 22.37 -22.71
C LEU A 533 73.61 22.78 -23.92
N LEU A 534 72.74 23.78 -23.78
CA LEU A 534 71.96 24.37 -24.87
C LEU A 534 72.88 25.02 -25.93
N SER A 535 73.90 25.78 -25.49
CA SER A 535 74.90 26.35 -26.41
C SER A 535 75.72 25.26 -27.14
N TRP A 536 75.89 24.09 -26.54
CA TRP A 536 76.58 22.93 -27.13
C TRP A 536 75.66 22.10 -28.04
N LEU A 537 74.36 22.06 -27.75
CA LEU A 537 73.33 21.45 -28.60
C LEU A 537 73.06 22.29 -29.86
N ASP A 538 73.01 23.63 -29.74
CA ASP A 538 72.96 24.54 -30.90
C ASP A 538 74.21 24.37 -31.79
N PHE A 539 75.39 24.13 -31.20
CA PHE A 539 76.62 23.87 -31.96
C PHE A 539 76.60 22.57 -32.78
N TRP A 540 75.82 21.55 -32.36
CA TRP A 540 75.77 20.24 -33.02
C TRP A 540 74.66 20.09 -34.08
N ARG A 541 73.76 21.07 -34.26
CA ARG A 541 72.65 20.97 -35.22
C ARG A 541 72.82 21.75 -36.54
N PHE A 542 73.99 22.36 -36.78
CA PHE A 542 74.37 22.92 -38.08
C PHE A 542 75.66 22.27 -38.61
N GLY A 543 75.55 21.00 -39.00
CA GLY A 543 76.69 20.15 -39.37
C GLY A 543 76.54 19.35 -40.67
N GLU A 544 75.50 19.55 -41.49
CA GLU A 544 75.27 18.73 -42.68
C GLU A 544 74.61 19.47 -43.86
N GLY A 545 75.02 19.07 -45.08
CA GLY A 545 74.28 19.22 -46.35
C GLY A 545 73.59 20.54 -46.69
N ALA A 546 74.24 21.42 -47.46
CA ALA A 546 73.54 22.48 -48.19
C ALA A 546 72.70 21.90 -49.34
N GLY A 547 71.41 21.65 -49.09
CA GLY A 547 70.42 21.28 -50.10
C GLY A 547 69.17 22.16 -49.98
N THR A 548 69.00 23.11 -50.89
CA THR A 548 67.84 24.04 -50.87
C THR A 548 66.59 23.38 -51.45
N THR A 549 65.86 22.65 -50.62
CA THR A 549 64.44 22.34 -50.86
C THR A 549 63.57 23.35 -50.14
N THR A 550 62.67 24.01 -50.86
CA THR A 550 61.52 24.70 -50.25
C THR A 550 60.72 23.68 -49.44
N PRO A 551 60.27 23.97 -48.20
CA PRO A 551 59.35 23.07 -47.51
C PRO A 551 58.05 23.00 -48.32
N ASP A 552 57.64 21.78 -48.69
CA ASP A 552 56.38 21.55 -49.39
C ASP A 552 55.19 21.79 -48.43
N PRO A 553 54.07 22.36 -48.90
CA PRO A 553 52.89 22.54 -48.07
C PRO A 553 52.21 21.20 -47.76
N VAL A 554 51.74 21.04 -46.53
CA VAL A 554 50.99 19.89 -46.03
C VAL A 554 49.50 20.13 -46.24
N ASP A 555 48.80 19.19 -46.89
CA ASP A 555 47.35 19.23 -47.01
C ASP A 555 46.69 18.78 -45.69
N VAL A 556 46.33 19.78 -44.88
CA VAL A 556 45.56 19.64 -43.65
C VAL A 556 44.07 19.50 -44.00
N LYS A 557 43.37 18.55 -43.38
CA LYS A 557 41.94 18.34 -43.55
C LYS A 557 41.20 18.79 -42.29
N VAL A 558 40.59 19.96 -42.34
CA VAL A 558 39.72 20.46 -41.26
C VAL A 558 38.32 19.88 -41.43
N THR A 559 37.75 19.35 -40.36
CA THR A 559 36.38 18.83 -40.30
C THR A 559 35.56 19.63 -39.30
N LEU A 560 34.39 20.11 -39.70
CA LEU A 560 33.43 20.80 -38.85
C LEU A 560 32.39 19.78 -38.39
N VAL A 561 32.30 19.57 -37.08
CA VAL A 561 31.44 18.55 -36.47
C VAL A 561 30.45 19.17 -35.49
N ASP A 562 29.28 18.57 -35.34
CA ASP A 562 28.36 18.88 -34.26
C ASP A 562 28.89 18.35 -32.91
N GLY A 563 28.18 18.67 -31.81
CA GLY A 563 28.51 18.17 -30.47
C GLY A 563 28.48 16.63 -30.32
N ASN A 564 27.99 15.89 -31.32
CA ASN A 564 27.96 14.43 -31.36
C ASN A 564 29.01 13.84 -32.33
N GLY A 565 29.89 14.67 -32.91
CA GLY A 565 30.90 14.25 -33.89
C GLY A 565 30.40 14.09 -35.33
N HIS A 566 29.14 14.42 -35.63
CA HIS A 566 28.60 14.35 -36.99
C HIS A 566 29.04 15.57 -37.81
N ARG A 567 29.55 15.32 -39.02
CA ARG A 567 29.89 16.34 -40.02
C ARG A 567 28.70 17.27 -40.29
N ILE A 568 28.91 18.58 -40.09
CA ILE A 568 27.96 19.65 -40.42
C ILE A 568 27.80 19.76 -41.96
N ARG A 569 26.62 20.14 -42.46
CA ARG A 569 26.33 20.34 -43.89
C ARG A 569 25.59 21.65 -44.12
N GLU A 570 26.18 22.72 -43.60
CA GLU A 570 25.67 24.09 -43.62
C GLU A 570 26.87 25.00 -43.96
N ASP A 571 26.63 26.13 -44.61
CA ASP A 571 27.69 26.98 -45.15
C ASP A 571 28.57 27.55 -44.04
N ALA A 572 29.89 27.34 -44.17
CA ALA A 572 30.87 27.69 -43.15
C ALA A 572 32.18 28.21 -43.75
N ASP A 573 32.75 29.26 -43.16
CA ASP A 573 34.04 29.83 -43.56
C ASP A 573 35.14 29.41 -42.57
N VAL A 574 36.20 28.75 -43.07
CA VAL A 574 37.36 28.30 -42.28
C VAL A 574 38.58 29.16 -42.60
N VAL A 575 39.22 29.66 -41.56
CA VAL A 575 40.32 30.63 -41.60
C VAL A 575 41.54 30.08 -40.87
N ALA A 576 42.57 29.72 -41.62
CA ALA A 576 43.88 29.37 -41.07
C ALA A 576 44.78 30.61 -41.02
N LYS A 577 45.24 30.96 -39.82
CA LYS A 577 46.14 32.09 -39.56
C LYS A 577 47.45 31.57 -38.93
N PRO A 578 48.64 31.91 -39.46
CA PRO A 578 49.90 31.45 -38.88
C PRO A 578 50.15 32.13 -37.52
N THR A 579 50.65 31.35 -36.56
CA THR A 579 51.12 31.80 -35.24
C THR A 579 52.64 31.60 -35.08
N ARG A 580 53.21 30.58 -35.75
CA ARG A 580 54.66 30.32 -35.85
C ARG A 580 54.99 29.81 -37.26
N GLY A 581 56.18 30.11 -37.78
CA GLY A 581 56.62 29.68 -39.12
C GLY A 581 56.36 30.70 -40.22
N ALA A 582 56.55 30.30 -41.48
CA ALA A 582 56.56 31.18 -42.66
C ALA A 582 55.24 31.19 -43.47
N GLY A 583 54.15 30.68 -42.88
CA GLY A 583 52.82 30.66 -43.49
C GLY A 583 52.20 32.03 -43.75
N SER A 584 51.08 32.05 -44.48
CA SER A 584 50.24 33.24 -44.68
C SER A 584 48.77 32.91 -44.43
N LYS A 585 47.93 33.91 -44.14
CA LYS A 585 46.50 33.68 -43.83
C LYS A 585 45.77 33.08 -45.05
N THR A 586 45.16 31.92 -44.85
CA THR A 586 44.35 31.22 -45.86
C THR A 586 42.90 31.14 -45.38
N THR A 587 41.93 31.39 -46.26
CA THR A 587 40.50 31.22 -45.98
C THR A 587 39.87 30.33 -47.05
N ARG A 588 38.98 29.44 -46.63
CA ARG A 588 38.24 28.51 -47.50
C ARG A 588 36.84 28.25 -46.92
N SER A 589 35.82 28.38 -47.76
CA SER A 589 34.43 28.05 -47.43
C SER A 589 34.16 26.55 -47.66
N THR A 590 33.15 25.99 -46.97
CA THR A 590 32.64 24.64 -47.20
C THR A 590 31.13 24.56 -46.93
N ASP A 591 30.42 23.86 -47.81
CA ASP A 591 29.01 23.46 -47.72
C ASP A 591 28.83 22.09 -47.04
N SER A 592 29.92 21.34 -46.93
CA SER A 592 29.95 19.90 -46.61
C SER A 592 30.69 19.61 -45.31
N GLY A 593 31.03 20.63 -44.52
CA GLY A 593 31.71 20.49 -43.22
C GLY A 593 33.08 19.84 -43.28
N VAL A 594 33.72 19.77 -44.45
CA VAL A 594 35.15 19.44 -44.58
C VAL A 594 35.80 20.38 -45.57
N VAL A 595 37.03 20.77 -45.26
CA VAL A 595 37.85 21.60 -46.14
C VAL A 595 39.31 21.15 -46.07
N SER A 596 39.93 21.03 -47.24
CA SER A 596 41.37 20.78 -47.35
C SER A 596 42.11 22.11 -47.52
N MET A 597 43.10 22.35 -46.66
CA MET A 597 43.89 23.57 -46.62
C MET A 597 45.37 23.17 -46.72
N SER A 598 46.04 23.61 -47.77
CA SER A 598 47.48 23.41 -47.94
C SER A 598 48.22 24.44 -47.09
N LEU A 599 48.83 24.00 -45.99
CA LEU A 599 49.49 24.84 -44.98
C LEU A 599 51.00 24.53 -44.93
N LEU A 600 51.83 25.56 -44.78
CA LEU A 600 53.28 25.36 -44.57
C LEU A 600 53.55 24.90 -43.13
N PRO A 601 54.60 24.07 -42.90
CA PRO A 601 55.03 23.67 -41.56
C PRO A 601 55.24 24.88 -40.62
N GLY A 602 54.75 24.74 -39.39
CA GLY A 602 54.63 25.82 -38.42
C GLY A 602 53.36 25.72 -37.58
N GLY A 603 53.21 26.66 -36.65
CA GLY A 603 52.02 26.76 -35.79
C GLY A 603 50.95 27.63 -36.44
N TRP A 604 49.70 27.20 -36.30
CA TRP A 604 48.51 27.80 -36.90
C TRP A 604 47.39 27.95 -35.87
N GLN A 605 46.53 28.94 -36.13
CA GLN A 605 45.27 29.17 -35.45
C GLN A 605 44.17 28.95 -36.50
N LEU A 606 43.32 27.95 -36.28
CA LEU A 606 42.19 27.62 -37.14
C LEU A 606 40.92 28.22 -36.53
N THR A 607 40.34 29.22 -37.18
CA THR A 607 39.06 29.82 -36.79
C THR A 607 38.01 29.46 -37.84
N ALA A 608 36.87 28.90 -37.44
CA ALA A 608 35.73 28.71 -38.32
C ALA A 608 34.47 29.40 -37.77
N ALA A 609 33.56 29.76 -38.66
CA ALA A 609 32.23 30.25 -38.31
C ALA A 609 31.14 29.41 -38.99
N VAL A 610 30.07 29.12 -38.26
CA VAL A 610 28.89 28.33 -38.70
C VAL A 610 27.66 29.06 -38.18
N GLY A 611 26.88 29.67 -39.07
CA GLY A 611 25.76 30.53 -38.68
C GLY A 611 26.21 31.68 -37.76
N THR A 612 25.61 31.80 -36.58
CA THR A 612 25.98 32.79 -35.56
C THR A 612 27.28 32.46 -34.81
N GLN A 613 27.65 31.18 -34.71
CA GLN A 613 28.74 30.72 -33.85
C GLN A 613 30.12 30.86 -34.49
N GLN A 614 31.14 31.18 -33.68
CA GLN A 614 32.55 31.18 -34.07
C GLN A 614 33.39 30.33 -33.11
N ARG A 615 34.18 29.39 -33.65
CA ARG A 615 35.08 28.51 -32.88
C ARG A 615 36.52 28.65 -33.37
N THR A 616 37.49 28.49 -32.47
CA THR A 616 38.92 28.64 -32.78
C THR A 616 39.76 27.61 -32.03
N ASP A 617 40.70 27.00 -32.73
CA ASP A 617 41.63 25.97 -32.24
C ASP A 617 43.08 26.23 -32.72
N GLN A 618 44.06 25.46 -32.22
CA GLN A 618 45.47 25.56 -32.59
C GLN A 618 46.00 24.25 -33.20
N LEU A 619 46.84 24.37 -34.23
CA LEU A 619 47.42 23.24 -34.96
C LEU A 619 48.93 23.49 -35.20
N ASP A 620 49.80 22.56 -34.83
CA ASP A 620 51.25 22.64 -35.09
C ASP A 620 51.64 21.65 -36.19
N VAL A 621 51.69 22.14 -37.44
CA VAL A 621 51.98 21.36 -38.65
C VAL A 621 53.49 21.05 -38.71
N GLU A 622 53.86 19.76 -38.67
CA GLU A 622 55.26 19.32 -38.73
C GLU A 622 55.79 19.11 -40.16
N ASP A 623 57.10 19.21 -40.34
CA ASP A 623 57.79 19.05 -41.63
C ASP A 623 58.18 17.57 -41.87
N GLY A 624 57.28 16.81 -42.52
CA GLY A 624 57.47 15.36 -42.73
C GLY A 624 56.51 14.73 -43.73
N ARG A 625 56.88 13.56 -44.29
CA ARG A 625 56.12 12.83 -45.31
C ARG A 625 54.91 12.05 -44.76
N LEU A 626 53.97 12.75 -44.11
CA LEU A 626 52.66 12.21 -43.73
C LEU A 626 51.54 13.14 -44.22
N THR A 627 50.98 12.82 -45.39
CA THR A 627 49.77 13.49 -45.90
C THR A 627 48.54 13.11 -45.08
N GLY A 628 47.84 14.11 -44.52
CA GLY A 628 46.54 13.90 -43.88
C GLY A 628 46.49 14.19 -42.38
N GLU A 629 47.11 15.30 -41.94
CA GLU A 629 46.82 15.87 -40.62
C GLU A 629 45.35 16.32 -40.55
N GLN A 630 44.65 15.98 -39.45
CA GLN A 630 43.21 16.19 -39.32
C GLN A 630 42.88 17.04 -38.09
N ALA A 631 42.34 18.23 -38.32
CA ALA A 631 41.78 19.10 -37.29
C ALA A 631 40.26 18.93 -37.23
N GLN A 632 39.67 19.02 -36.03
CA GLN A 632 38.22 18.94 -35.85
C GLN A 632 37.74 20.14 -35.01
N LEU A 633 36.83 20.93 -35.59
CA LEU A 633 36.20 22.06 -34.90
C LEU A 633 34.75 21.69 -34.58
N ALA A 634 34.45 21.60 -33.28
CA ALA A 634 33.13 21.23 -32.78
C ALA A 634 32.25 22.47 -32.56
N PHE A 635 31.04 22.45 -33.12
CA PHE A 635 30.01 23.47 -32.93
C PHE A 635 28.76 22.79 -32.33
N PRO A 636 28.37 23.09 -31.08
CA PRO A 636 27.12 22.54 -30.53
C PRO A 636 25.93 23.16 -31.27
N ARG A 637 24.98 22.35 -31.76
CA ARG A 637 23.75 22.90 -32.35
C ARG A 637 22.99 23.73 -31.31
N PRO A 638 22.50 24.94 -31.66
CA PRO A 638 21.59 25.66 -30.80
C PRO A 638 20.26 24.88 -30.67
N GLY A 639 19.53 25.17 -29.61
CA GLY A 639 18.27 24.50 -29.31
C GLY A 639 17.72 24.94 -27.97
N VAL A 640 16.57 24.38 -27.60
CA VAL A 640 15.95 24.57 -26.29
C VAL A 640 15.60 23.20 -25.70
N ARG A 641 16.09 22.92 -24.50
CA ARG A 641 15.56 21.87 -23.63
C ARG A 641 14.57 22.51 -22.68
N VAL A 642 13.31 22.06 -22.73
CA VAL A 642 12.27 22.57 -21.85
C VAL A 642 11.95 21.51 -20.80
N THR A 643 12.12 21.84 -19.52
CA THR A 643 11.51 21.09 -18.42
C THR A 643 10.21 21.81 -18.04
N ILE A 644 9.10 21.10 -18.10
CA ILE A 644 7.78 21.64 -17.80
C ILE A 644 7.30 21.00 -16.51
N THR A 645 6.96 21.83 -15.54
CA THR A 645 6.43 21.40 -14.25
C THR A 645 5.10 22.10 -13.97
N ASP A 646 4.31 21.53 -13.08
CA ASP A 646 3.19 22.27 -12.52
C ASP A 646 3.72 23.30 -11.50
N LYS A 647 2.95 24.37 -11.32
CA LYS A 647 3.30 25.53 -10.49
C LYS A 647 2.90 25.33 -9.02
N GLN A 648 2.04 24.37 -8.70
CA GLN A 648 1.52 24.15 -7.35
C GLN A 648 2.38 23.18 -6.53
N ASP A 649 2.84 22.10 -7.15
CA ASP A 649 3.53 20.96 -6.53
C ASP A 649 5.01 20.83 -6.98
N GLY A 650 5.32 21.25 -8.22
CA GLY A 650 6.63 21.06 -8.87
C GLY A 650 6.75 19.79 -9.72
N GLU A 651 5.68 19.01 -9.87
CA GLU A 651 5.65 17.74 -10.61
C GLU A 651 5.99 17.89 -12.10
N PRO A 652 6.65 16.89 -12.71
CA PRO A 652 6.88 16.85 -14.15
C PRO A 652 5.57 16.70 -14.95
N ILE A 653 5.44 17.48 -16.02
CA ILE A 653 4.22 17.52 -16.85
C ILE A 653 4.40 16.68 -18.15
N PRO A 654 3.79 15.47 -18.27
CA PRO A 654 3.90 14.65 -19.48
C PRO A 654 2.98 15.12 -20.61
N GLY A 655 3.32 14.79 -21.86
CA GLY A 655 2.46 15.00 -23.04
C GLY A 655 2.22 16.46 -23.47
N ALA A 656 2.69 17.46 -22.72
CA ALA A 656 2.61 18.88 -23.09
C ALA A 656 3.20 19.12 -24.48
N ARG A 657 2.48 19.89 -25.31
CA ARG A 657 2.97 20.33 -26.60
C ARG A 657 3.87 21.54 -26.40
N VAL A 658 5.12 21.43 -26.86
CA VAL A 658 6.07 22.54 -26.96
C VAL A 658 6.17 22.94 -28.42
N ALA A 659 5.87 24.20 -28.72
CA ALA A 659 6.18 24.83 -30.01
C ALA A 659 7.34 25.82 -29.80
N VAL A 660 8.25 25.86 -30.76
CA VAL A 660 9.40 26.76 -30.78
C VAL A 660 9.46 27.43 -32.14
N GLU A 661 9.26 28.74 -32.15
CA GLU A 661 9.23 29.62 -33.32
C GLU A 661 10.57 30.40 -33.32
N PRO A 662 11.59 29.98 -34.11
CA PRO A 662 12.89 30.66 -34.17
C PRO A 662 12.84 31.94 -35.02
N ASP A 663 13.80 32.84 -34.83
CA ASP A 663 13.97 34.03 -35.68
C ASP A 663 14.45 33.70 -37.11
N GLU A 664 15.30 32.67 -37.27
CA GLU A 664 15.68 32.10 -38.56
C GLU A 664 15.51 30.57 -38.59
N GLY A 665 14.50 30.06 -39.31
CA GLY A 665 14.26 28.63 -39.49
C GLY A 665 12.84 28.28 -39.95
N ASP A 666 12.51 27.00 -39.87
CA ASP A 666 11.13 26.49 -39.85
C ASP A 666 10.70 26.28 -38.38
N ASP A 667 9.40 26.45 -38.08
CA ASP A 667 8.84 26.17 -36.76
C ASP A 667 9.00 24.70 -36.35
N ALA A 668 9.36 24.47 -35.09
CA ALA A 668 9.56 23.13 -34.54
C ALA A 668 8.59 22.81 -33.39
N THR A 669 8.08 21.58 -33.33
CA THR A 669 7.23 21.13 -32.20
C THR A 669 7.68 19.80 -31.62
N ALA A 670 7.65 19.70 -30.30
CA ALA A 670 7.91 18.48 -29.53
C ALA A 670 6.76 18.21 -28.55
N ARG A 671 6.81 17.03 -27.89
CA ARG A 671 6.01 16.73 -26.70
C ARG A 671 6.92 16.35 -25.53
N THR A 672 6.48 16.59 -24.30
CA THR A 672 7.23 16.14 -23.12
C THR A 672 7.07 14.64 -22.87
N GLY A 673 8.16 13.99 -22.45
CA GLY A 673 8.14 12.62 -21.93
C GLY A 673 7.61 12.55 -20.50
N ARG A 674 7.61 11.34 -19.91
CA ARG A 674 7.15 11.10 -18.52
C ARG A 674 7.86 11.96 -17.46
N ASN A 675 9.09 12.41 -17.74
CA ASN A 675 9.89 13.27 -16.86
C ASN A 675 9.66 14.78 -17.08
N GLY A 676 8.59 15.18 -17.77
CA GLY A 676 8.28 16.60 -18.02
C GLY A 676 9.20 17.29 -19.03
N ARG A 677 10.12 16.56 -19.68
CA ARG A 677 11.13 17.16 -20.56
C ARG A 677 10.84 16.98 -22.04
N ALA A 678 11.07 18.04 -22.79
CA ALA A 678 11.17 18.07 -24.24
C ALA A 678 12.53 18.65 -24.66
N SER A 679 12.99 18.37 -25.88
CA SER A 679 14.18 19.02 -26.45
C SER A 679 13.95 19.27 -27.94
N VAL A 680 14.24 20.50 -28.37
CA VAL A 680 14.10 20.97 -29.74
C VAL A 680 15.44 21.51 -30.20
N THR A 681 15.91 21.03 -31.35
CA THR A 681 17.15 21.50 -31.99
C THR A 681 16.81 22.50 -33.09
N LEU A 682 17.59 23.57 -33.18
CA LEU A 682 17.34 24.70 -34.09
C LEU A 682 18.47 24.83 -35.14
N PRO A 683 18.27 25.59 -36.23
CA PRO A 683 19.33 25.91 -37.21
C PRO A 683 20.45 26.73 -36.58
N TYR A 684 21.70 26.60 -37.08
CA TYR A 684 22.83 27.41 -36.57
C TYR A 684 22.71 28.91 -36.84
N ALA A 685 21.77 29.33 -37.70
CA ALA A 685 21.48 30.74 -37.96
C ALA A 685 20.58 31.40 -36.89
N ALA A 686 19.79 30.60 -36.15
CA ALA A 686 18.87 31.13 -35.14
C ALA A 686 19.63 31.79 -33.98
N SER A 687 19.16 32.96 -33.54
CA SER A 687 19.72 33.71 -32.40
C SER A 687 18.74 33.87 -31.24
N THR A 688 17.44 33.85 -31.55
CA THR A 688 16.34 33.97 -30.60
C THR A 688 15.19 33.04 -30.98
N ALA A 689 14.33 32.70 -30.03
CA ALA A 689 13.13 31.90 -30.29
C ALA A 689 12.01 32.23 -29.30
N THR A 690 10.76 32.11 -29.74
CA THR A 690 9.58 32.13 -28.87
C THR A 690 9.16 30.68 -28.56
N VAL A 691 9.14 30.33 -27.27
CA VAL A 691 8.79 28.99 -26.78
C VAL A 691 7.39 29.04 -26.17
N ARG A 692 6.43 28.40 -26.85
CA ARG A 692 5.02 28.30 -26.45
C ARG A 692 4.69 26.89 -25.97
N VAL A 693 4.01 26.79 -24.83
CA VAL A 693 3.70 25.52 -24.17
C VAL A 693 2.19 25.38 -23.96
N GLU A 694 1.62 24.25 -24.42
CA GLU A 694 0.18 23.98 -24.43
C GLU A 694 -0.15 22.58 -23.90
N HIS A 695 -1.30 22.46 -23.24
CA HIS A 695 -1.86 21.20 -22.73
C HIS A 695 -3.36 21.43 -22.49
N PRO A 696 -4.20 20.38 -22.46
CA PRO A 696 -5.65 20.58 -22.27
C PRO A 696 -6.04 21.20 -20.91
N LYS A 697 -5.29 20.90 -19.83
CA LYS A 697 -5.74 21.02 -18.42
C LYS A 697 -5.05 22.12 -17.60
N TYR A 698 -4.07 22.81 -18.16
CA TYR A 698 -3.33 23.91 -17.51
C TYR A 698 -3.17 25.04 -18.54
N HIS A 699 -2.96 26.27 -18.07
CA HIS A 699 -2.92 27.46 -18.90
C HIS A 699 -1.66 27.48 -19.79
N THR A 700 -1.83 27.98 -21.02
CA THR A 700 -0.73 28.20 -21.97
C THR A 700 0.30 29.17 -21.41
N ALA A 701 1.58 28.84 -21.56
CA ALA A 701 2.69 29.76 -21.31
C ALA A 701 3.43 30.09 -22.62
N SER A 702 4.07 31.27 -22.67
CA SER A 702 4.92 31.69 -23.78
C SER A 702 6.11 32.45 -23.22
N ASN A 703 7.32 32.13 -23.70
CA ASN A 703 8.57 32.76 -23.25
C ASN A 703 9.45 33.06 -24.46
N ASP A 704 9.88 34.31 -24.61
CA ASP A 704 10.87 34.70 -25.61
C ASP A 704 12.28 34.49 -25.02
N CYS A 705 13.17 33.82 -25.76
CA CYS A 705 14.51 33.49 -25.28
C CYS A 705 15.61 33.84 -26.29
N SER A 706 16.80 34.14 -25.75
CA SER A 706 18.04 34.23 -26.52
C SER A 706 18.74 32.87 -26.47
N LEU A 707 19.25 32.42 -27.61
CA LEU A 707 20.04 31.20 -27.73
C LEU A 707 21.50 31.49 -27.33
N ALA A 708 22.25 30.44 -26.99
CA ALA A 708 23.63 30.54 -26.52
C ALA A 708 24.61 29.88 -27.51
N ASP A 709 25.82 30.43 -27.61
CA ASP A 709 26.87 29.96 -28.54
C ASP A 709 27.46 28.58 -28.16
N ASP A 710 27.20 28.09 -26.96
CA ASP A 710 27.86 26.95 -26.32
C ASP A 710 26.95 25.76 -25.96
N GLY A 711 25.64 25.83 -26.23
CA GLY A 711 24.75 24.66 -26.09
C GLY A 711 23.26 24.94 -26.28
N PRO A 712 22.41 23.92 -26.11
CA PRO A 712 20.97 24.11 -26.00
C PRO A 712 20.65 24.86 -24.70
N LEU A 713 19.73 25.82 -24.78
CA LEU A 713 19.21 26.56 -23.63
C LEU A 713 18.34 25.65 -22.75
N GLU A 714 18.63 25.58 -21.45
CA GLU A 714 17.74 24.98 -20.46
C GLU A 714 16.66 25.99 -20.03
N LEU A 715 15.39 25.66 -20.25
CA LEU A 715 14.23 26.48 -19.91
C LEU A 715 13.30 25.70 -18.97
N ASN A 716 13.02 26.25 -17.79
CA ASN A 716 12.04 25.70 -16.85
C ASN A 716 10.72 26.48 -16.97
N VAL A 717 9.62 25.80 -17.24
CA VAL A 717 8.29 26.42 -17.42
C VAL A 717 7.29 25.84 -16.43
N ALA A 718 6.94 26.62 -15.41
CA ALA A 718 5.92 26.28 -14.43
C ALA A 718 4.51 26.68 -14.94
N LEU A 719 3.64 25.71 -15.19
CA LEU A 719 2.29 25.93 -15.71
C LEU A 719 1.24 26.00 -14.59
N GLY A 720 0.32 26.97 -14.69
CA GLY A 720 -0.81 27.07 -13.77
C GLY A 720 -1.95 26.15 -14.20
N ARG A 721 -2.49 25.37 -13.26
CA ARG A 721 -3.66 24.50 -13.45
C ARG A 721 -4.91 25.29 -13.82
N LYS A 722 -5.72 24.72 -14.72
CA LYS A 722 -7.13 25.13 -14.86
C LYS A 722 -7.95 24.42 -13.80
N THR A 723 -8.90 25.12 -13.18
CA THR A 723 -9.77 24.52 -12.18
C THR A 723 -11.24 24.91 -12.36
N GLY A 724 -12.12 23.93 -12.19
CA GLY A 724 -13.57 24.07 -12.25
C GLY A 724 -14.23 24.09 -10.88
N ARG A 725 -15.56 23.94 -10.89
CA ARG A 725 -16.38 23.81 -9.67
C ARG A 725 -17.30 22.60 -9.81
N LEU A 726 -17.34 21.77 -8.77
CA LEU A 726 -18.23 20.61 -8.67
C LEU A 726 -19.25 20.85 -7.54
N SER A 727 -20.52 20.56 -7.81
CA SER A 727 -21.56 20.41 -6.78
C SER A 727 -22.18 19.01 -6.91
N VAL A 728 -21.98 18.19 -5.89
CA VAL A 728 -22.61 16.88 -5.76
C VAL A 728 -23.87 17.04 -4.90
N THR A 729 -24.96 16.39 -5.30
CA THR A 729 -26.13 16.12 -4.43
C THR A 729 -26.14 14.62 -4.13
N ALA A 730 -26.27 14.24 -2.87
CA ALA A 730 -26.39 12.86 -2.44
C ALA A 730 -27.85 12.58 -2.06
N GLU A 731 -28.42 11.53 -2.63
CA GLU A 731 -29.81 11.15 -2.41
C GLU A 731 -29.91 9.68 -2.01
N VAL A 732 -30.79 9.36 -1.05
CA VAL A 732 -31.14 8.00 -0.64
C VAL A 732 -32.61 7.80 -0.97
N ASP A 733 -32.91 6.87 -1.87
CA ASP A 733 -34.26 6.61 -2.39
C ASP A 733 -34.98 7.90 -2.90
N GLY A 734 -34.20 8.86 -3.43
CA GLY A 734 -34.68 10.16 -3.90
C GLY A 734 -34.85 11.26 -2.84
N VAL A 735 -34.45 11.01 -1.58
CA VAL A 735 -34.41 12.01 -0.50
C VAL A 735 -32.98 12.54 -0.35
N ALA A 736 -32.79 13.87 -0.36
CA ALA A 736 -31.46 14.47 -0.25
C ALA A 736 -30.98 14.53 1.22
N THR A 737 -29.97 13.73 1.56
CA THR A 737 -29.61 13.41 2.96
C THR A 737 -28.35 14.16 3.43
N GLU A 738 -28.41 14.79 4.60
CA GLU A 738 -27.26 15.43 5.28
C GLU A 738 -26.24 14.39 5.77
N GLY A 739 -24.99 14.80 6.02
CA GLY A 739 -23.98 13.95 6.65
C GLY A 739 -23.37 12.84 5.78
N LEU A 740 -23.94 12.54 4.60
CA LEU A 740 -23.51 11.45 3.74
C LEU A 740 -22.07 11.64 3.21
N PRO A 741 -21.17 10.65 3.40
CA PRO A 741 -19.85 10.64 2.77
C PRO A 741 -19.92 10.46 1.25
N VAL A 742 -19.42 11.46 0.53
CA VAL A 742 -19.25 11.47 -0.93
C VAL A 742 -17.76 11.25 -1.25
N SER A 743 -17.47 10.27 -2.10
CA SER A 743 -16.14 10.03 -2.68
C SER A 743 -15.99 10.74 -4.04
N ILE A 744 -14.80 11.27 -4.33
CA ILE A 744 -14.48 12.01 -5.57
C ILE A 744 -13.06 11.65 -6.00
N ALA A 745 -12.91 10.66 -6.88
CA ALA A 745 -11.61 10.17 -7.38
C ALA A 745 -11.38 10.54 -8.86
N PRO A 746 -10.14 10.70 -9.34
CA PRO A 746 -9.85 10.82 -10.78
C PRO A 746 -10.25 9.55 -11.55
N ALA A 747 -10.56 9.68 -12.84
CA ALA A 747 -10.89 8.55 -13.72
C ALA A 747 -9.72 8.18 -14.68
N GLY A 748 -9.44 6.89 -14.87
CA GLY A 748 -8.52 6.39 -15.88
C GLY A 748 -7.06 6.85 -15.75
N ASP A 749 -6.41 7.16 -16.87
CA ASP A 749 -4.99 7.58 -16.94
C ASP A 749 -4.66 8.88 -16.19
N ASP A 750 -5.66 9.61 -15.67
CA ASP A 750 -5.47 10.78 -14.81
C ASP A 750 -4.95 10.44 -13.39
N ARG A 751 -4.77 9.15 -13.09
CA ARG A 751 -4.14 8.58 -11.88
C ARG A 751 -2.77 9.17 -11.49
N TYR A 752 -2.11 9.96 -12.33
CA TYR A 752 -0.86 10.67 -11.94
C TYR A 752 -1.09 11.79 -10.89
N ARG A 753 -2.33 12.02 -10.41
CA ARG A 753 -2.66 13.01 -9.35
C ARG A 753 -3.63 12.49 -8.29
N VAL A 754 -3.45 11.25 -7.87
CA VAL A 754 -4.25 10.61 -6.81
C VAL A 754 -4.12 11.34 -5.47
N ASP A 755 -2.91 11.76 -5.10
CA ASP A 755 -2.54 12.37 -3.83
C ASP A 755 -3.42 13.55 -3.38
N GLU A 756 -3.96 14.34 -4.30
CA GLU A 756 -4.62 15.59 -3.92
C GLU A 756 -6.01 15.43 -3.30
N ARG A 757 -6.77 14.36 -3.63
CA ARG A 757 -8.22 14.32 -3.37
C ARG A 757 -8.81 12.99 -2.90
N GLN A 758 -8.01 12.05 -2.40
CA GLN A 758 -8.58 11.08 -1.46
C GLN A 758 -9.05 11.82 -0.19
N GLY A 759 -10.36 11.86 0.02
CA GLY A 759 -10.97 12.54 1.14
C GLY A 759 -12.49 12.60 1.01
N SER A 760 -13.18 11.70 1.70
CA SER A 760 -14.65 11.66 1.71
C SER A 760 -15.20 12.95 2.33
N ARG A 761 -16.18 13.55 1.65
CA ARG A 761 -16.81 14.81 2.07
C ARG A 761 -18.23 14.55 2.51
N ARG A 762 -18.59 14.94 3.74
CA ARG A 762 -19.97 14.84 4.21
C ARG A 762 -20.84 15.95 3.61
N THR A 763 -22.09 15.63 3.27
CA THR A 763 -23.07 16.58 2.74
C THR A 763 -23.54 17.60 3.78
N ASP A 764 -23.93 18.79 3.29
CA ASP A 764 -24.68 19.79 4.08
C ASP A 764 -26.16 19.40 4.27
N GLY A 765 -26.88 20.13 5.12
CA GLY A 765 -28.35 20.07 5.34
C GLY A 765 -29.25 20.40 4.15
N ARG A 766 -28.76 20.16 2.92
CA ARG A 766 -29.52 20.10 1.67
C ARG A 766 -29.08 18.91 0.81
N GLY A 767 -28.39 17.94 1.42
CA GLY A 767 -27.77 16.79 0.79
C GLY A 767 -26.65 17.13 -0.18
N ARG A 768 -25.85 18.19 0.04
CA ARG A 768 -24.85 18.62 -0.96
C ARG A 768 -23.42 18.76 -0.46
N VAL A 769 -22.49 18.26 -1.28
CA VAL A 769 -21.06 18.56 -1.22
C VAL A 769 -20.72 19.56 -2.30
N ARG A 770 -19.88 20.56 -1.99
CA ARG A 770 -19.34 21.50 -2.97
C ARG A 770 -17.82 21.49 -2.93
N ALA A 771 -17.21 21.51 -4.10
CA ALA A 771 -15.78 21.63 -4.27
C ALA A 771 -15.50 22.77 -5.26
N SER A 772 -14.92 23.85 -4.75
CA SER A 772 -14.24 24.86 -5.56
C SER A 772 -12.87 24.34 -5.99
N GLU A 773 -12.32 24.94 -7.05
CA GLU A 773 -10.93 24.75 -7.49
C GLU A 773 -10.60 23.27 -7.72
N VAL A 774 -11.51 22.50 -8.34
CA VAL A 774 -11.24 21.11 -8.74
C VAL A 774 -10.49 21.10 -10.05
N PHE A 775 -9.44 20.29 -10.16
CA PHE A 775 -8.62 20.23 -11.38
C PHE A 775 -9.46 19.79 -12.58
N VAL A 776 -9.15 20.31 -13.77
CA VAL A 776 -9.87 19.97 -15.01
C VAL A 776 -9.48 18.57 -15.49
N GLY A 777 -10.45 17.67 -15.57
CA GLY A 777 -10.28 16.26 -15.90
C GLY A 777 -11.56 15.47 -15.71
N ASP A 778 -11.46 14.16 -15.88
CA ASP A 778 -12.58 13.24 -15.69
C ASP A 778 -12.47 12.57 -14.31
N TYR A 779 -13.60 12.42 -13.62
CA TYR A 779 -13.68 11.98 -12.23
C TYR A 779 -14.77 10.91 -12.06
N VAL A 780 -14.57 9.99 -11.12
CA VAL A 780 -15.59 9.10 -10.58
C VAL A 780 -16.08 9.69 -9.25
N VAL A 781 -17.38 9.96 -9.15
CA VAL A 781 -18.03 10.42 -7.92
C VAL A 781 -18.98 9.34 -7.43
N GLY A 782 -18.96 9.04 -6.13
CA GLY A 782 -19.80 8.00 -5.53
C GLY A 782 -20.26 8.34 -4.12
N LEU A 783 -21.06 7.45 -3.55
CA LEU A 783 -21.37 7.42 -2.12
C LEU A 783 -20.58 6.32 -1.46
N ASP A 784 -19.93 6.68 -0.35
CA ASP A 784 -19.00 5.87 0.40
C ASP A 784 -19.62 5.53 1.76
N VAL A 785 -20.73 4.79 1.72
CA VAL A 785 -21.57 4.45 2.90
C VAL A 785 -20.84 3.38 3.74
N ALA A 786 -19.73 3.78 4.34
CA ALA A 786 -18.84 2.94 5.12
C ALA A 786 -19.35 2.74 6.55
N GLY A 787 -19.07 1.56 7.12
CA GLY A 787 -19.45 1.18 8.49
C GLY A 787 -20.44 0.02 8.51
N SER A 788 -21.03 -0.23 9.69
CA SER A 788 -21.88 -1.39 10.01
C SER A 788 -23.25 -1.44 9.31
N GLN A 789 -23.49 -0.60 8.30
CA GLN A 789 -24.72 -0.56 7.50
C GLN A 789 -24.45 -0.58 5.98
N SER A 790 -23.20 -0.76 5.53
CA SER A 790 -22.85 -0.82 4.10
C SER A 790 -23.57 -1.96 3.35
N ASP A 791 -23.91 -3.04 4.07
CA ASP A 791 -24.71 -4.18 3.60
C ASP A 791 -26.18 -3.83 3.32
N LEU A 792 -26.67 -2.68 3.81
CA LEU A 792 -28.06 -2.23 3.63
C LEU A 792 -28.23 -1.24 2.47
N PHE A 793 -27.13 -0.70 1.91
CA PHE A 793 -27.15 0.37 0.92
C PHE A 793 -26.42 0.02 -0.37
N ARG A 794 -27.16 0.05 -1.48
CA ARG A 794 -26.60 -0.12 -2.81
C ARG A 794 -26.28 1.24 -3.43
N THR A 795 -25.02 1.63 -3.35
CA THR A 795 -24.54 2.88 -3.95
C THR A 795 -24.27 2.71 -5.45
N ARG A 796 -24.20 3.83 -6.19
CA ARG A 796 -23.68 3.87 -7.56
C ARG A 796 -22.63 4.97 -7.69
N THR A 797 -21.56 4.66 -8.40
CA THR A 797 -20.62 5.65 -8.91
C THR A 797 -21.15 6.30 -10.19
N THR A 798 -20.66 7.49 -10.50
CA THR A 798 -21.01 8.27 -11.71
C THR A 798 -19.76 8.97 -12.22
N GLU A 799 -19.44 8.75 -13.50
CA GLU A 799 -18.37 9.47 -14.20
C GLU A 799 -18.82 10.91 -14.52
N VAL A 800 -17.93 11.88 -14.28
CA VAL A 800 -18.21 13.30 -14.43
C VAL A 800 -16.99 14.07 -14.93
N ALA A 801 -17.16 14.81 -16.03
CA ALA A 801 -16.15 15.70 -16.56
C ALA A 801 -16.20 17.07 -15.87
N ILE A 802 -15.04 17.60 -15.48
CA ILE A 802 -14.90 18.91 -14.82
C ILE A 802 -14.27 19.90 -15.79
N HIS A 803 -14.91 21.06 -15.93
CA HIS A 803 -14.51 22.14 -16.84
C HIS A 803 -14.29 23.45 -16.09
N GLU A 804 -13.45 24.33 -16.63
CA GLU A 804 -13.01 25.56 -15.96
C GLU A 804 -14.14 26.60 -15.82
N ASP A 805 -14.81 26.92 -16.93
CA ASP A 805 -15.82 27.98 -16.98
C ASP A 805 -17.18 27.57 -16.38
N GLU A 806 -17.55 26.29 -16.48
CA GLU A 806 -18.89 25.77 -16.19
C GLU A 806 -18.94 25.03 -14.83
N PRO A 807 -19.90 25.33 -13.92
CA PRO A 807 -20.07 24.57 -12.69
C PRO A 807 -20.75 23.22 -12.97
N THR A 808 -20.00 22.13 -12.89
CA THR A 808 -20.57 20.79 -13.04
C THR A 808 -21.44 20.44 -11.84
N ASN A 809 -22.67 19.97 -12.10
CA ASN A 809 -23.61 19.50 -11.09
C ASN A 809 -23.90 18.02 -11.35
N VAL A 810 -23.85 17.19 -10.30
CA VAL A 810 -24.13 15.76 -10.37
C VAL A 810 -25.00 15.35 -9.18
N THR A 811 -25.90 14.39 -9.38
CA THR A 811 -26.60 13.68 -8.29
C THR A 811 -26.05 12.26 -8.27
N VAL A 812 -25.73 11.77 -7.06
CA VAL A 812 -25.40 10.36 -6.80
C VAL A 812 -26.43 9.78 -5.85
N GLU A 813 -26.78 8.52 -6.08
CA GLU A 813 -27.93 7.85 -5.46
C GLU A 813 -27.47 6.58 -4.74
N ALA A 814 -28.02 6.35 -3.56
CA ALA A 814 -28.03 5.05 -2.88
C ALA A 814 -29.47 4.53 -2.80
N SER A 815 -29.64 3.22 -3.00
CA SER A 815 -30.91 2.54 -2.76
C SER A 815 -30.83 1.74 -1.46
N PHE A 816 -31.83 1.84 -0.58
CA PHE A 816 -31.93 1.04 0.63
C PHE A 816 -32.52 -0.34 0.30
N GLU A 817 -31.77 -1.42 0.54
CA GLU A 817 -32.19 -2.80 0.19
C GLU A 817 -32.75 -3.58 1.39
N TRP A 818 -32.78 -3.01 2.60
CA TRP A 818 -33.38 -3.66 3.78
C TRP A 818 -34.90 -3.87 3.63
N THR A 819 -35.40 -5.03 4.04
CA THR A 819 -36.84 -5.28 4.13
C THR A 819 -37.19 -5.97 5.44
N VAL A 820 -38.26 -5.50 6.11
CA VAL A 820 -38.79 -6.02 7.38
C VAL A 820 -38.69 -7.56 7.47
N PRO A 821 -37.89 -8.14 8.39
CA PRO A 821 -37.73 -9.59 8.46
C PRO A 821 -39.05 -10.35 8.67
N GLN A 822 -39.10 -11.63 8.27
CA GLN A 822 -40.36 -12.39 8.38
C GLN A 822 -40.83 -12.54 9.84
N ALA A 823 -39.92 -12.79 10.79
CA ALA A 823 -40.23 -12.80 12.21
C ALA A 823 -40.84 -11.47 12.69
N THR A 824 -40.27 -10.35 12.26
CA THR A 824 -40.77 -8.98 12.52
C THR A 824 -42.17 -8.76 11.94
N ARG A 825 -42.42 -9.19 10.69
CA ARG A 825 -43.77 -9.17 10.07
C ARG A 825 -44.77 -10.05 10.85
N ASP A 826 -44.35 -11.21 11.34
CA ASP A 826 -45.20 -12.10 12.12
C ASP A 826 -45.45 -11.58 13.56
N ARG A 827 -44.50 -10.86 14.17
CA ARG A 827 -44.72 -10.08 15.41
C ARG A 827 -45.71 -8.94 15.20
N VAL A 828 -45.59 -8.16 14.11
CA VAL A 828 -46.61 -7.14 13.73
C VAL A 828 -47.99 -7.77 13.56
N ARG A 829 -48.11 -8.90 12.85
CA ARG A 829 -49.38 -9.64 12.68
C ARG A 829 -49.92 -10.23 13.98
N ARG A 830 -49.09 -10.49 14.98
CA ARG A 830 -49.50 -10.89 16.33
C ARG A 830 -50.06 -9.69 17.08
N LEU A 831 -49.27 -8.63 17.22
CA LEU A 831 -49.63 -7.41 17.95
C LEU A 831 -50.87 -6.71 17.36
N ARG A 832 -51.04 -6.66 16.03
CA ARG A 832 -52.29 -6.14 15.42
C ARG A 832 -53.53 -6.92 15.85
N ARG A 833 -53.48 -8.26 15.93
CA ARG A 833 -54.60 -9.09 16.42
C ARG A 833 -54.87 -8.88 17.90
N GLU A 834 -53.84 -8.62 18.69
CA GLU A 834 -53.98 -8.28 20.11
C GLU A 834 -54.62 -6.89 20.30
N VAL A 835 -54.26 -5.90 19.46
CA VAL A 835 -54.94 -4.59 19.40
C VAL A 835 -56.41 -4.71 18.96
N ASP A 836 -56.69 -5.45 17.89
CA ASP A 836 -58.07 -5.71 17.44
C ASP A 836 -58.88 -6.38 18.56
N GLY A 837 -58.29 -7.35 19.28
CA GLY A 837 -58.87 -8.06 20.42
C GLY A 837 -59.29 -7.17 21.61
N LEU A 838 -58.68 -5.97 21.77
CA LEU A 838 -59.15 -4.96 22.73
C LEU A 838 -60.61 -4.55 22.46
N SER A 839 -61.06 -4.68 21.21
CA SER A 839 -62.36 -4.22 20.70
C SER A 839 -63.37 -5.34 20.43
N GLU A 840 -63.05 -6.61 20.74
CA GLU A 840 -63.94 -7.77 20.49
C GLU A 840 -64.83 -8.16 21.70
N GLN A 841 -64.86 -7.35 22.76
CA GLN A 841 -65.56 -7.67 24.01
C GLN A 841 -67.10 -7.63 23.88
N SER A 842 -67.72 -8.80 23.69
CA SER A 842 -69.17 -8.94 23.60
C SER A 842 -69.92 -8.35 24.82
N GLY A 843 -70.95 -7.54 24.55
CA GLY A 843 -71.81 -6.94 25.59
C GLY A 843 -71.29 -5.64 26.21
N ARG A 844 -70.24 -5.04 25.64
CA ARG A 844 -69.70 -3.72 26.03
C ARG A 844 -69.61 -2.81 24.81
N ASP A 845 -69.59 -1.50 25.03
CA ASP A 845 -69.11 -0.56 24.03
C ASP A 845 -67.58 -0.63 23.91
N THR A 846 -67.06 -0.56 22.69
CA THR A 846 -65.65 -0.81 22.38
C THR A 846 -64.94 0.40 21.74
N ALA A 847 -65.60 1.57 21.70
CA ALA A 847 -65.07 2.75 21.01
C ALA A 847 -63.82 3.34 21.69
N PHE A 848 -63.71 3.28 23.02
CA PHE A 848 -62.50 3.74 23.74
C PHE A 848 -61.32 2.76 23.64
N PRO A 849 -61.49 1.43 23.85
CA PRO A 849 -60.45 0.45 23.54
C PRO A 849 -59.89 0.56 22.12
N GLY A 850 -60.76 0.64 21.09
CA GLY A 850 -60.34 0.76 19.70
C GLY A 850 -59.61 2.08 19.40
N TYR A 851 -60.08 3.19 19.98
CA TYR A 851 -59.46 4.50 19.82
C TYR A 851 -58.03 4.55 20.36
N TYR A 852 -57.81 4.15 21.61
CA TYR A 852 -56.44 4.13 22.17
C TYR A 852 -55.59 3.00 21.57
N GLY A 853 -56.19 1.86 21.22
CA GLY A 853 -55.54 0.79 20.46
C GLY A 853 -55.01 1.27 19.10
N SER A 854 -55.71 2.18 18.42
CA SER A 854 -55.27 2.72 17.12
C SER A 854 -53.98 3.56 17.18
N VAL A 855 -53.61 4.08 18.36
CA VAL A 855 -52.28 4.68 18.60
C VAL A 855 -51.19 3.61 18.46
N VAL A 856 -51.42 2.42 19.02
CA VAL A 856 -50.51 1.27 18.88
C VAL A 856 -50.51 0.74 17.45
N SER A 857 -51.66 0.68 16.78
CA SER A 857 -51.71 0.35 15.34
C SER A 857 -50.83 1.29 14.51
N ARG A 858 -50.86 2.59 14.81
CA ARG A 858 -50.04 3.58 14.11
C ARG A 858 -48.54 3.43 14.41
N LEU A 859 -48.16 2.97 15.60
CA LEU A 859 -46.77 2.62 15.92
C LEU A 859 -46.30 1.38 15.12
N LEU A 860 -47.17 0.38 14.96
CA LEU A 860 -46.91 -0.80 14.12
C LEU A 860 -46.83 -0.43 12.62
N ASP A 861 -47.57 0.58 12.17
CA ASP A 861 -47.44 1.10 10.80
C ASP A 861 -46.06 1.75 10.55
N LEU A 862 -45.42 2.35 11.56
CA LEU A 862 -44.05 2.88 11.42
C LEU A 862 -43.05 1.74 11.14
N VAL A 863 -43.19 0.60 11.83
CA VAL A 863 -42.34 -0.59 11.64
C VAL A 863 -42.48 -1.17 10.23
N GLU A 864 -43.70 -1.26 9.70
CA GLU A 864 -43.90 -1.70 8.30
C GLU A 864 -43.44 -0.69 7.25
N ALA A 865 -43.40 0.60 7.61
CA ALA A 865 -42.96 1.68 6.73
C ALA A 865 -41.43 1.91 6.72
N LEU A 866 -40.67 1.36 7.68
CA LEU A 866 -39.21 1.49 7.78
C LEU A 866 -38.43 1.34 6.44
N PRO A 867 -38.77 0.43 5.50
CA PRO A 867 -38.06 0.32 4.21
C PRO A 867 -38.17 1.55 3.30
N GLN A 868 -38.98 2.55 3.66
CA GLN A 868 -39.18 3.80 2.90
C GLN A 868 -38.36 4.98 3.48
N TYR A 869 -37.65 4.77 4.60
CA TYR A 869 -36.92 5.80 5.34
C TYR A 869 -35.42 5.50 5.44
N GLY A 870 -34.83 4.86 4.42
CA GLY A 870 -33.40 4.55 4.37
C GLY A 870 -32.48 5.75 4.58
N HIS A 871 -32.94 6.96 4.23
CA HIS A 871 -32.22 8.22 4.49
C HIS A 871 -31.94 8.49 5.99
N LEU A 872 -32.73 7.95 6.92
CA LEU A 872 -32.49 8.06 8.37
C LEU A 872 -31.41 7.07 8.86
N PHE A 873 -31.25 5.96 8.15
CA PHE A 873 -30.25 4.92 8.46
C PHE A 873 -28.89 5.19 7.81
N ALA A 874 -28.85 5.85 6.66
CA ALA A 874 -27.65 6.06 5.86
C ALA A 874 -26.53 6.90 6.52
N THR A 875 -26.82 7.56 7.65
CA THR A 875 -25.83 8.23 8.51
C THR A 875 -25.97 7.88 10.00
N GLY A 876 -26.85 6.96 10.36
CA GLY A 876 -27.13 6.57 11.74
C GLY A 876 -26.24 5.43 12.23
N GLU A 877 -26.02 5.34 13.55
CA GLU A 877 -25.27 4.23 14.16
C GLU A 877 -26.14 2.99 14.42
N HIS A 878 -27.47 3.13 14.32
CA HIS A 878 -28.47 2.12 14.70
C HIS A 878 -29.03 1.37 13.49
N ARG A 879 -29.14 0.04 13.56
CA ARG A 879 -29.68 -0.76 12.44
C ARG A 879 -31.22 -0.71 12.43
N PRO A 880 -31.86 -0.86 11.25
CA PRO A 880 -33.31 -0.86 11.14
C PRO A 880 -34.00 -2.02 11.87
N ASP A 881 -33.29 -3.13 12.11
CA ASP A 881 -33.80 -4.24 12.92
C ASP A 881 -33.89 -3.88 14.41
N ASP A 882 -32.87 -3.23 14.98
CA ASP A 882 -32.87 -2.71 16.37
C ASP A 882 -34.02 -1.72 16.58
N VAL A 883 -34.22 -0.80 15.61
CA VAL A 883 -35.31 0.18 15.63
C VAL A 883 -36.67 -0.51 15.50
N ALA A 884 -36.79 -1.54 14.66
CA ALA A 884 -38.01 -2.34 14.55
C ALA A 884 -38.33 -3.08 15.85
N GLU A 885 -37.34 -3.66 16.53
CA GLU A 885 -37.53 -4.34 17.81
C GLU A 885 -37.96 -3.38 18.91
N ALA A 886 -37.26 -2.25 19.09
CA ALA A 886 -37.61 -1.23 20.08
C ALA A 886 -39.04 -0.67 19.88
N LEU A 887 -39.47 -0.44 18.63
CA LEU A 887 -40.83 0.00 18.30
C LEU A 887 -41.88 -1.10 18.56
N LEU A 888 -41.54 -2.38 18.39
CA LEU A 888 -42.44 -3.52 18.67
C LEU A 888 -42.57 -3.79 20.17
N ASP A 889 -41.49 -3.64 20.94
CA ASP A 889 -41.50 -3.70 22.41
C ASP A 889 -42.35 -2.57 22.99
N ALA A 890 -42.18 -1.34 22.50
CA ALA A 890 -43.05 -0.23 22.87
C ALA A 890 -44.51 -0.50 22.47
N ALA A 891 -44.77 -1.07 21.30
CA ALA A 891 -46.13 -1.44 20.90
C ALA A 891 -46.76 -2.46 21.87
N GLU A 892 -46.01 -3.48 22.29
CA GLU A 892 -46.44 -4.52 23.23
C GLU A 892 -46.70 -3.95 24.65
N ASP A 893 -45.84 -3.06 25.14
CA ASP A 893 -46.09 -2.21 26.32
C ASP A 893 -47.40 -1.41 26.15
N GLY A 894 -47.62 -0.82 24.96
CA GLY A 894 -48.83 -0.06 24.62
C GLY A 894 -50.12 -0.86 24.72
N ILE A 895 -50.17 -2.08 24.18
CA ILE A 895 -51.33 -2.98 24.31
C ILE A 895 -51.62 -3.25 25.79
N SER A 896 -50.58 -3.55 26.57
CA SER A 896 -50.70 -3.82 28.01
C SER A 896 -51.27 -2.61 28.79
N ARG A 897 -50.78 -1.40 28.51
CA ARG A 897 -51.25 -0.15 29.14
C ARG A 897 -52.69 0.20 28.74
N VAL A 898 -53.04 0.09 27.46
CA VAL A 898 -54.42 0.33 26.99
C VAL A 898 -55.39 -0.70 27.57
N ASN A 899 -55.04 -1.99 27.55
CA ASN A 899 -55.87 -3.04 28.14
C ASN A 899 -56.10 -2.80 29.65
N THR A 900 -55.04 -2.45 30.39
CA THR A 900 -55.15 -2.15 31.83
C THR A 900 -56.04 -0.93 32.08
N ALA A 901 -55.80 0.18 31.37
CA ALA A 901 -56.62 1.40 31.45
C ALA A 901 -58.11 1.12 31.19
N MET A 902 -58.41 0.32 30.16
CA MET A 902 -59.79 0.07 29.70
C MET A 902 -60.50 -1.03 30.49
N THR A 903 -59.79 -1.90 31.23
CA THR A 903 -60.39 -2.98 32.03
C THR A 903 -60.60 -2.63 33.51
N THR A 904 -60.26 -1.41 33.95
CA THR A 904 -60.61 -0.96 35.30
C THR A 904 -62.12 -0.97 35.50
N LYS A 905 -62.57 -1.26 36.72
CA LYS A 905 -64.00 -1.52 37.00
C LYS A 905 -64.90 -0.37 36.52
N ARG A 906 -64.49 0.88 36.73
CA ARG A 906 -65.29 2.06 36.40
C ARG A 906 -65.46 2.23 34.90
N ASN A 907 -64.40 1.99 34.12
CA ASN A 907 -64.45 1.96 32.66
C ASN A 907 -65.31 0.80 32.15
N VAL A 908 -65.15 -0.41 32.71
CA VAL A 908 -66.00 -1.58 32.40
C VAL A 908 -67.49 -1.32 32.66
N ASP A 909 -67.84 -0.73 33.81
CA ASP A 909 -69.22 -0.40 34.16
C ASP A 909 -69.77 0.71 33.22
N MET A 910 -68.94 1.69 32.83
CA MET A 910 -69.32 2.71 31.83
C MET A 910 -69.52 2.13 30.43
N PHE A 911 -68.65 1.23 29.97
CA PHE A 911 -68.77 0.59 28.65
C PHE A 911 -69.97 -0.35 28.57
N ALA A 912 -70.29 -1.06 29.66
CA ALA A 912 -71.55 -1.81 29.78
C ALA A 912 -72.76 -0.85 29.74
N ALA A 913 -72.70 0.27 30.45
CA ALA A 913 -73.69 1.35 30.41
C ALA A 913 -73.74 2.13 29.08
N CYS A 914 -72.88 1.83 28.11
CA CYS A 914 -72.92 2.36 26.73
C CYS A 914 -73.32 1.32 25.67
N SER A 915 -73.55 0.06 26.06
CA SER A 915 -73.70 -1.08 25.12
C SER A 915 -74.91 -1.04 24.17
N ASP A 916 -75.93 -0.21 24.43
CA ASP A 916 -77.06 0.07 23.52
C ASP A 916 -76.83 1.28 22.58
N MET A 917 -75.69 1.95 22.67
CA MET A 917 -75.30 3.00 21.72
C MET A 917 -74.93 2.40 20.36
N ALA A 918 -74.98 3.22 19.30
CA ALA A 918 -74.52 2.79 18.00
C ALA A 918 -73.01 2.49 18.03
N SER A 919 -72.64 1.27 17.63
CA SER A 919 -71.25 0.87 17.44
C SER A 919 -70.57 1.80 16.43
N VAL A 920 -69.38 2.27 16.78
CA VAL A 920 -68.51 3.13 15.99
C VAL A 920 -67.07 2.73 16.26
N ASP A 921 -66.22 2.92 15.26
CA ASP A 921 -64.77 2.68 15.32
C ASP A 921 -64.06 4.03 15.11
N PRO A 922 -63.90 4.84 16.18
CA PRO A 922 -63.17 6.09 16.11
C PRO A 922 -61.68 5.80 16.25
N ARG A 923 -60.90 6.04 15.20
CA ARG A 923 -59.43 5.84 15.21
C ARG A 923 -58.71 7.18 15.33
N TRP A 924 -57.69 7.26 16.17
CA TRP A 924 -56.85 8.44 16.35
C TRP A 924 -56.09 8.79 15.05
N ASP A 925 -55.88 10.08 14.82
CA ASP A 925 -55.37 10.65 13.56
C ASP A 925 -54.35 11.80 13.77
N GLY A 926 -53.75 11.89 14.95
CA GLY A 926 -52.70 12.87 15.25
C GLY A 926 -51.37 12.57 14.53
N ASP A 927 -50.57 13.62 14.36
CA ASP A 927 -49.35 13.63 13.55
C ASP A 927 -48.05 13.41 14.36
N VAL A 928 -48.14 13.20 15.68
CA VAL A 928 -46.97 13.08 16.58
C VAL A 928 -46.26 11.72 16.56
N LEU A 929 -46.74 10.74 15.78
CA LEU A 929 -46.07 9.46 15.54
C LEU A 929 -45.49 9.44 14.12
N THR A 930 -44.21 9.81 14.00
CA THR A 930 -43.41 9.72 12.76
C THR A 930 -42.01 9.19 13.05
N HIS A 931 -41.26 8.81 12.00
CA HIS A 931 -39.88 8.36 12.12
C HIS A 931 -38.93 9.50 12.50
N GLU A 932 -39.15 10.71 12.00
CA GLU A 932 -38.35 11.89 12.36
C GLU A 932 -38.48 12.19 13.86
N ALA A 933 -39.71 12.18 14.40
CA ALA A 933 -39.96 12.35 15.82
C ALA A 933 -39.37 11.20 16.69
N TYR A 934 -39.20 10.00 16.13
CA TYR A 934 -38.49 8.92 16.80
C TYR A 934 -36.99 9.23 16.94
N PHE A 935 -36.31 9.59 15.84
CA PHE A 935 -34.88 9.91 15.87
C PHE A 935 -34.59 11.21 16.66
N ASP A 936 -35.47 12.22 16.60
CA ASP A 936 -35.41 13.39 17.50
C ASP A 936 -35.38 12.97 19.00
N TYR A 937 -36.12 11.91 19.39
CA TYR A 937 -36.09 11.37 20.75
C TYR A 937 -34.92 10.41 21.04
N VAL A 938 -34.18 9.94 20.03
CA VAL A 938 -32.89 9.26 20.21
C VAL A 938 -31.79 10.28 20.51
N ASP A 939 -31.75 11.38 19.75
CA ASP A 939 -30.70 12.40 19.82
C ASP A 939 -30.86 13.45 20.94
N ALA A 940 -32.09 13.66 21.46
CA ALA A 940 -32.41 14.76 22.38
C ALA A 940 -32.82 14.34 23.81
N ASP A 941 -32.76 15.28 24.75
CA ASP A 941 -33.27 15.08 26.11
C ASP A 941 -34.82 15.20 26.17
N VAL A 942 -35.44 14.06 25.83
CA VAL A 942 -36.87 13.72 25.91
C VAL A 942 -37.60 14.31 27.13
N ASP A 943 -36.92 14.37 28.29
CA ASP A 943 -37.54 14.62 29.59
C ASP A 943 -38.29 15.96 29.66
N SER A 944 -37.86 16.96 28.88
CA SER A 944 -38.37 18.33 28.95
C SER A 944 -39.71 18.55 28.25
N ASP A 945 -39.88 18.08 27.00
CA ASP A 945 -41.14 18.19 26.25
C ASP A 945 -42.24 17.33 26.89
N LEU A 946 -41.97 16.03 27.12
CA LEU A 946 -42.98 15.11 27.64
C LEU A 946 -43.50 15.51 29.02
N THR A 947 -42.66 16.11 29.88
CA THR A 947 -43.13 16.69 31.16
C THR A 947 -44.16 17.81 30.91
N GLY A 948 -43.87 18.73 29.99
CA GLY A 948 -44.79 19.81 29.62
C GLY A 948 -46.07 19.33 28.93
N ARG A 949 -46.02 18.21 28.19
CA ARG A 949 -47.20 17.53 27.63
C ARG A 949 -48.06 16.92 28.74
N ILE A 950 -47.48 16.13 29.64
CA ILE A 950 -48.21 15.48 30.75
C ILE A 950 -48.99 16.49 31.61
N GLU A 951 -48.41 17.64 31.92
CA GLU A 951 -49.09 18.70 32.70
C GLU A 951 -50.22 19.37 31.92
N ARG A 952 -50.05 19.57 30.60
CA ARG A 952 -51.09 20.13 29.72
C ARG A 952 -52.27 19.17 29.53
N THR A 953 -51.99 17.91 29.21
CA THR A 953 -53.00 16.86 29.08
C THR A 953 -53.79 16.70 30.37
N ARG A 954 -53.12 16.79 31.53
CA ARG A 954 -53.83 16.75 32.81
C ARG A 954 -54.79 17.92 33.00
N SER A 955 -54.34 19.13 32.65
CA SER A 955 -55.16 20.34 32.73
C SER A 955 -56.40 20.21 31.84
N ARG A 956 -56.26 19.69 30.60
CA ARG A 956 -57.37 19.40 29.68
C ARG A 956 -58.42 18.46 30.29
N ILE A 957 -57.99 17.39 30.98
CA ILE A 957 -58.89 16.44 31.67
C ILE A 957 -59.62 17.10 32.84
N ASP A 958 -58.90 17.88 33.66
CA ASP A 958 -59.49 18.52 34.84
C ASP A 958 -60.46 19.66 34.47
N ASP A 959 -60.25 20.35 33.33
CA ASP A 959 -61.22 21.29 32.73
C ASP A 959 -62.48 20.57 32.23
N GLU A 960 -62.33 19.51 31.42
CA GLU A 960 -63.45 18.77 30.80
C GLU A 960 -64.32 18.01 31.82
N ARG A 961 -63.80 17.72 33.02
CA ARG A 961 -64.60 17.15 34.13
C ARG A 961 -65.76 18.06 34.57
N GLY A 962 -65.76 19.35 34.20
CA GLY A 962 -66.89 20.25 34.44
C GLY A 962 -68.12 20.00 33.54
N ASP A 963 -67.89 19.54 32.30
CA ASP A 963 -68.90 19.44 31.24
C ASP A 963 -69.31 18.00 30.88
N LEU A 964 -68.59 17.00 31.42
CA LEU A 964 -68.78 15.58 31.16
C LEU A 964 -69.17 14.81 32.42
N THR A 965 -69.95 13.75 32.25
CA THR A 965 -70.47 12.92 33.35
C THR A 965 -69.43 11.92 33.84
N GLU A 966 -68.62 11.40 32.92
CA GLU A 966 -67.54 10.48 33.18
C GLU A 966 -66.31 10.85 32.34
N VAL A 967 -65.12 10.86 32.97
CA VAL A 967 -63.82 11.17 32.35
C VAL A 967 -62.75 10.13 32.69
N GLU A 968 -63.11 9.06 33.40
CA GLU A 968 -62.16 8.02 33.81
C GLU A 968 -61.39 7.36 32.64
N PRO A 969 -61.97 7.10 31.43
CA PRO A 969 -61.20 6.53 30.32
C PRO A 969 -60.04 7.41 29.84
N ALA A 970 -60.15 8.73 29.97
CA ALA A 970 -59.07 9.68 29.69
C ALA A 970 -58.11 9.84 30.88
N THR A 971 -58.64 9.75 32.10
CA THR A 971 -57.85 9.87 33.34
C THR A 971 -56.91 8.66 33.49
N GLU A 972 -57.41 7.43 33.36
CA GLU A 972 -56.65 6.19 33.53
C GLU A 972 -55.58 6.04 32.43
N MET A 973 -55.91 6.43 31.19
CA MET A 973 -54.95 6.42 30.09
C MET A 973 -53.82 7.45 30.29
N TRP A 974 -54.14 8.64 30.82
CA TRP A 974 -53.13 9.63 31.22
C TRP A 974 -52.27 9.17 32.41
N GLU A 975 -52.86 8.50 33.41
CA GLU A 975 -52.10 7.96 34.54
C GLU A 975 -51.12 6.87 34.08
N HIS A 976 -51.55 5.93 33.24
CA HIS A 976 -50.66 4.90 32.67
C HIS A 976 -49.62 5.46 31.67
N ALA A 977 -49.94 6.49 30.87
CA ALA A 977 -48.94 7.17 30.03
C ALA A 977 -47.89 7.91 30.89
N ARG A 978 -48.30 8.50 32.02
CA ARG A 978 -47.41 9.11 33.01
C ARG A 978 -46.57 8.08 33.78
N GLU A 979 -47.07 6.87 34.02
CA GLU A 979 -46.28 5.76 34.56
C GLU A 979 -45.21 5.31 33.56
N LEU A 980 -45.61 5.04 32.30
CA LEU A 980 -44.69 4.66 31.23
C LEU A 980 -43.61 5.73 31.01
N PHE A 981 -43.93 7.03 31.13
CA PHE A 981 -42.92 8.09 31.12
C PHE A 981 -41.91 7.97 32.28
N GLN A 982 -42.36 7.70 33.50
CA GLN A 982 -41.48 7.53 34.66
C GLN A 982 -40.58 6.28 34.56
N GLU A 983 -40.99 5.28 33.78
CA GLU A 983 -40.18 4.11 33.43
C GLU A 983 -39.20 4.47 32.30
N THR A 984 -39.66 5.14 31.23
CA THR A 984 -38.85 5.67 30.12
C THR A 984 -37.69 6.54 30.60
N ARG A 985 -37.92 7.38 31.62
CA ARG A 985 -36.86 8.21 32.25
C ARG A 985 -35.79 7.41 33.03
N ARG A 986 -36.01 6.12 33.25
CA ARG A 986 -35.03 5.19 33.87
C ARG A 986 -34.37 4.27 32.84
N GLU A 987 -34.92 4.24 31.62
CA GLU A 987 -34.36 3.45 30.52
C GLU A 987 -32.99 4.02 30.13
N ARG A 988 -32.06 3.10 29.83
CA ARG A 988 -30.67 3.42 29.49
C ARG A 988 -30.38 3.21 28.01
N GLU A 989 -31.14 2.33 27.37
CA GLU A 989 -31.01 2.07 25.94
C GLU A 989 -31.69 3.18 25.13
N PRO A 990 -30.97 3.90 24.24
CA PRO A 990 -31.54 5.05 23.53
C PRO A 990 -32.76 4.69 22.68
N LEU A 991 -32.71 3.56 21.97
CA LEU A 991 -33.77 3.12 21.06
C LEU A 991 -35.06 2.75 21.80
N ALA A 992 -34.95 1.99 22.88
CA ALA A 992 -36.08 1.66 23.75
C ALA A 992 -36.63 2.89 24.49
N LYS A 993 -35.75 3.82 24.91
CA LYS A 993 -36.17 5.12 25.49
C LYS A 993 -36.97 5.93 24.47
N ALA A 994 -36.48 6.08 23.24
CA ALA A 994 -37.14 6.82 22.17
C ALA A 994 -38.47 6.17 21.75
N ALA A 995 -38.54 4.85 21.65
CA ALA A 995 -39.76 4.13 21.28
C ALA A 995 -40.88 4.32 22.32
N ARG A 996 -40.56 4.19 23.62
CA ARG A 996 -41.52 4.45 24.71
C ARG A 996 -41.87 5.93 24.82
N ALA A 997 -40.93 6.84 24.59
CA ALA A 997 -41.17 8.28 24.56
C ALA A 997 -42.19 8.67 23.47
N LEU A 998 -42.00 8.12 22.26
CA LEU A 998 -42.88 8.31 21.12
C LEU A 998 -44.29 7.77 21.41
N LEU A 999 -44.40 6.59 22.03
CA LEU A 999 -45.69 6.05 22.48
C LEU A 999 -46.37 6.94 23.55
N VAL A 1000 -45.62 7.43 24.54
CA VAL A 1000 -46.14 8.38 25.54
C VAL A 1000 -46.68 9.65 24.86
N ALA A 1001 -45.95 10.19 23.88
CA ALA A 1001 -46.41 11.33 23.09
C ALA A 1001 -47.74 11.05 22.37
N GLY A 1002 -47.87 9.89 21.69
CA GLY A 1002 -49.08 9.48 21.01
C GLY A 1002 -50.27 9.22 21.94
N LEU A 1003 -50.05 8.58 23.09
CA LEU A 1003 -51.12 8.31 24.07
C LEU A 1003 -51.65 9.60 24.72
N LEU A 1004 -50.76 10.54 25.07
CA LEU A 1004 -51.16 11.85 25.60
C LEU A 1004 -51.92 12.68 24.57
N ASP A 1005 -51.46 12.67 23.30
CA ASP A 1005 -52.15 13.34 22.20
C ASP A 1005 -53.55 12.75 21.94
N ALA A 1006 -53.66 11.42 21.94
CA ALA A 1006 -54.94 10.74 21.82
C ALA A 1006 -55.90 11.10 22.97
N VAL A 1007 -55.40 11.23 24.21
CA VAL A 1007 -56.21 11.72 25.34
C VAL A 1007 -56.70 13.15 25.13
N GLU A 1008 -55.88 14.08 24.61
CA GLU A 1008 -56.32 15.45 24.32
C GLU A 1008 -57.38 15.48 23.19
N HIS A 1009 -57.12 14.82 22.06
CA HIS A 1009 -58.05 14.73 20.93
C HIS A 1009 -59.34 13.94 21.24
N GLY A 1010 -59.31 13.04 22.23
CA GLY A 1010 -60.45 12.21 22.64
C GLY A 1010 -61.65 13.02 23.14
N PHE A 1011 -61.41 14.22 23.68
CA PHE A 1011 -62.46 15.14 24.12
C PHE A 1011 -63.13 15.91 22.97
N ASP A 1012 -62.44 16.04 21.83
CA ASP A 1012 -62.93 16.75 20.66
C ASP A 1012 -63.66 15.79 19.69
N ARG A 1013 -63.36 14.50 19.76
CA ARG A 1013 -64.10 13.40 19.12
C ARG A 1013 -65.52 13.28 19.66
N ARG A 1014 -66.50 13.84 18.93
CA ARG A 1014 -67.94 13.79 19.25
C ARG A 1014 -68.42 12.40 19.69
N GLU A 1015 -68.01 11.36 18.97
CA GLU A 1015 -68.42 9.96 19.19
C GLU A 1015 -68.00 9.41 20.56
N LEU A 1016 -66.87 9.90 21.10
CA LEU A 1016 -66.35 9.59 22.42
C LEU A 1016 -66.93 10.54 23.47
N ARG A 1017 -66.99 11.85 23.16
CA ARG A 1017 -67.56 12.88 24.03
C ARG A 1017 -69.04 12.63 24.38
N GLU A 1018 -69.84 12.04 23.49
CA GLU A 1018 -71.22 11.65 23.80
C GLU A 1018 -71.31 10.40 24.71
N ARG A 1019 -70.30 9.52 24.70
CA ARG A 1019 -70.21 8.37 25.64
C ARG A 1019 -69.84 8.85 27.04
N MET A 1020 -68.87 9.75 27.15
CA MET A 1020 -68.48 10.46 28.39
C MET A 1020 -69.61 11.29 29.03
N LYS A 1021 -70.74 11.51 28.34
CA LYS A 1021 -71.94 12.14 28.92
C LYS A 1021 -72.91 11.16 29.57
N ARG A 1022 -72.78 9.84 29.39
CA ARG A 1022 -73.67 8.87 30.03
C ARG A 1022 -73.41 8.76 31.53
N THR A 1023 -74.49 8.70 32.30
CA THR A 1023 -74.50 8.38 33.73
C THR A 1023 -74.37 6.89 33.95
N VAL A 1024 -73.32 6.46 34.66
CA VAL A 1024 -73.27 5.14 35.31
C VAL A 1024 -74.15 5.20 36.58
N PHE A 1025 -74.93 4.15 36.85
CA PHE A 1025 -75.90 4.07 37.96
C PHE A 1025 -75.79 2.74 38.72
#